data_AF-A0A524CLH5-F1
#
_entry.id   AF-A0A524CLH5-F1
#
_cell.length_a   1.000
_cell.length_b   1.000
_cell.length_c   1.000
_cell.angle_alpha   90.00
_cell.angle_beta   90.00
_cell.angle_gamma   90.00
#
_symmetry.space_group_name_H-M   'P 1'
#
loop_
_entity.id
_entity.type
_entity.pdbx_description
1 polymer ?
#
loop_
_entity_poly.entity_id
_entity_poly.type
_entity_poly.pdbx_seq_one_letter_code
_entity_poly.pdbx_strand_id
1 'polypeptide(L)'
;MKHKSLKFLFIVLISFMLFFSLYYFINSNIVKVSHKNNHNYDISETETIPDFWNLTEIQNVPLNITYINQSYVWNSTYQKNFTVRNLYYTSQCWNMSELRIYGVLIFPDNYSNELGKVPGILLMHGLGGRHEQLLDFGFFLANQNYCILLIDGPGHGLSDGPFASQEWIVPQGFPSYNTTPELLNSTHFYLYARAGLRAVDLLLNQSIVDQTKIVVSGRSYGGITSLFISNIYWMKITTAVPFIAAGDLYTGFSTSYTFFNLIVDMNEYNISDPYFSYLFNYFDPINYVKTSNNPPTLLICGTNDEFFPISTFNDTYIASENPRSSMCMSPGGHHGFLMYPSQGTFLYWLNYTLCNGPAPPKIQVQSKISPTLLGSKLEVTANIDCNASISKIKLATYRNVMGMRWIEKEMVNSNGSEWKINLYNLPIEADITYYVMVEIDGEEYIMFSSIISENSLTTNLQIPVILLLTIILSIPMYLLVRRDVNKKFLKVQKSDKKKFMILYTSQVVGMGITEFFIFFSFLSPIVILLPQSNAYGISLGDILNHFSDLVPFIVIVSLIIILLLGLVFSMSKPIIGGFFNFIIPLFIILGLFFVYSIFKGVASSVGINLQSISYGSGLILWTIMAIIQILFGILKIIYQKRLIKVR
;
A
#
# COMPACT_ATOMS: atom_id res chain seq x y z
N MET A 1 -3.95 57.73 1.63
CA MET A 1 -4.33 56.44 2.27
C MET A 1 -5.03 55.43 1.35
N LYS A 2 -5.94 55.85 0.45
CA LYS A 2 -6.77 54.94 -0.39
C LYS A 2 -5.96 54.02 -1.32
N HIS A 3 -4.95 54.55 -2.02
CA HIS A 3 -4.06 53.75 -2.87
C HIS A 3 -3.03 52.92 -2.10
N LYS A 4 -2.51 53.44 -0.98
CA LYS A 4 -1.49 52.73 -0.17
C LYS A 4 -2.06 51.46 0.49
N SER A 5 -3.27 51.52 1.03
CA SER A 5 -3.92 50.36 1.68
C SER A 5 -4.35 49.26 0.70
N LEU A 6 -4.81 49.63 -0.50
CA LEU A 6 -5.17 48.65 -1.53
C LEU A 6 -3.95 47.98 -2.15
N LYS A 7 -2.87 48.74 -2.38
CA LYS A 7 -1.56 48.19 -2.80
C LYS A 7 -1.00 47.25 -1.73
N PHE A 8 -1.08 47.63 -0.45
CA PHE A 8 -0.66 46.79 0.65
C PHE A 8 -1.43 45.45 0.70
N LEU A 9 -2.76 45.47 0.57
CA LEU A 9 -3.58 44.26 0.53
C LEU A 9 -3.22 43.34 -0.65
N PHE A 10 -2.99 43.92 -1.83
CA PHE A 10 -2.57 43.17 -3.01
C PHE A 10 -1.19 42.53 -2.81
N ILE A 11 -0.24 43.26 -2.22
CA ILE A 11 1.08 42.74 -1.87
C ILE A 11 0.95 41.61 -0.87
N VAL A 12 0.16 41.76 0.21
CA VAL A 12 -0.03 40.70 1.22
C VAL A 12 -0.64 39.44 0.59
N LEU A 13 -1.60 39.57 -0.31
CA LEU A 13 -2.23 38.44 -0.99
C LEU A 13 -1.26 37.72 -1.94
N ILE A 14 -0.54 38.48 -2.77
CA ILE A 14 0.49 37.90 -3.65
C ILE A 14 1.61 37.28 -2.82
N SER A 15 2.09 37.95 -1.78
CA SER A 15 3.11 37.43 -0.88
C SER A 15 2.64 36.18 -0.16
N PHE A 16 1.37 36.09 0.25
CA PHE A 16 0.81 34.89 0.85
C PHE A 16 0.72 33.74 -0.15
N MET A 17 0.22 33.99 -1.37
CA MET A 17 0.15 32.96 -2.42
C MET A 17 1.54 32.50 -2.87
N LEU A 18 2.48 33.43 -3.04
CA LEU A 18 3.88 33.12 -3.34
C LEU A 18 4.55 32.41 -2.18
N PHE A 19 4.34 32.84 -0.93
CA PHE A 19 4.88 32.17 0.25
C PHE A 19 4.34 30.75 0.36
N PHE A 20 3.04 30.52 0.14
CA PHE A 20 2.48 29.17 0.20
C PHE A 20 2.97 28.30 -0.96
N SER A 21 3.06 28.87 -2.18
CA SER A 21 3.62 28.17 -3.35
C SER A 21 5.10 27.84 -3.15
N LEU A 22 5.86 28.76 -2.55
CA LEU A 22 7.28 28.60 -2.25
C LEU A 22 7.49 27.66 -1.04
N TYR A 23 6.62 27.71 -0.04
CA TYR A 23 6.63 26.80 1.11
C TYR A 23 6.32 25.38 0.67
N TYR A 24 5.32 25.20 -0.19
CA TYR A 24 5.05 23.91 -0.83
C TYR A 24 6.25 23.46 -1.68
N PHE A 25 6.85 24.36 -2.46
CA PHE A 25 8.07 24.06 -3.24
C PHE A 25 9.26 23.66 -2.36
N ILE A 26 9.48 24.37 -1.26
CA ILE A 26 10.56 24.09 -0.31
C ILE A 26 10.28 22.77 0.41
N ASN A 27 9.07 22.55 0.93
CA ASN A 27 8.73 21.34 1.65
C ASN A 27 8.65 20.09 0.77
N SER A 28 8.14 20.19 -0.46
CA SER A 28 8.18 19.06 -1.41
C SER A 28 9.61 18.67 -1.77
N ASN A 29 10.57 19.59 -1.67
CA ASN A 29 11.99 19.29 -1.86
C ASN A 29 12.72 18.90 -0.57
N ILE A 30 12.25 19.33 0.62
CA ILE A 30 12.83 18.96 1.93
C ILE A 30 12.32 17.58 2.41
N VAL A 31 11.07 17.21 2.09
CA VAL A 31 10.50 15.89 2.39
C VAL A 31 11.08 14.80 1.45
N LYS A 32 11.94 15.18 0.49
CA LYS A 32 12.91 14.26 -0.13
C LYS A 32 13.98 13.83 0.89
N VAL A 33 13.57 13.42 2.09
CA VAL A 33 14.43 12.73 3.04
C VAL A 33 14.86 11.47 2.31
N SER A 34 16.12 11.50 1.90
CA SER A 34 16.92 10.41 1.39
C SER A 34 16.47 9.06 1.96
N HIS A 35 15.64 8.31 1.21
CA HIS A 35 15.46 6.87 1.41
C HIS A 35 16.75 6.09 1.05
N LYS A 36 17.82 6.77 0.61
CA LYS A 36 19.18 6.23 0.52
C LYS A 36 19.89 6.26 1.87
N ASN A 37 19.28 5.72 2.92
CA ASN A 37 20.08 5.22 4.02
C ASN A 37 20.46 3.79 3.64
N ASN A 38 21.63 3.63 3.02
CA ASN A 38 22.34 2.36 3.02
C ASN A 38 22.67 2.02 4.47
N HIS A 39 21.69 1.50 5.21
CA HIS A 39 21.96 0.79 6.44
C HIS A 39 22.59 -0.54 6.00
N ASN A 40 23.91 -0.48 5.77
CA ASN A 40 24.74 -1.68 5.85
C ASN A 40 24.63 -2.14 7.30
N TYR A 41 23.68 -3.02 7.56
CA TYR A 41 23.77 -3.88 8.73
C TYR A 41 25.07 -4.65 8.56
N ASP A 42 26.08 -4.21 9.31
CA ASP A 42 27.37 -4.84 9.43
C ASP A 42 27.16 -6.13 10.24
N ILE A 43 26.40 -7.06 9.68
CA ILE A 43 26.36 -8.43 10.14
C ILE A 43 27.66 -8.99 9.59
N SER A 44 28.61 -9.22 10.49
CA SER A 44 29.86 -9.89 10.15
C SER A 44 29.55 -11.06 9.24
N GLU A 45 30.16 -11.10 8.06
CA GLU A 45 29.99 -12.09 6.97
C GLU A 45 30.20 -13.57 7.39
N THR A 46 30.39 -13.79 8.69
CA THR A 46 30.64 -15.07 9.32
C THR A 46 29.66 -15.21 10.49
N GLU A 47 28.49 -15.79 10.26
CA GLU A 47 27.95 -16.84 11.14
C GLU A 47 26.59 -17.35 10.64
N THR A 48 26.42 -18.64 10.87
CA THR A 48 25.26 -19.48 10.57
C THR A 48 23.95 -18.86 11.04
N ILE A 49 22.83 -19.37 10.50
CA ILE A 49 21.49 -19.22 11.11
C ILE A 49 21.68 -19.27 12.63
N PRO A 50 21.32 -18.22 13.38
CA PRO A 50 21.76 -18.11 14.75
C PRO A 50 21.40 -19.39 15.52
N ASP A 51 22.34 -19.95 16.29
CA ASP A 51 22.13 -21.13 17.15
C ASP A 51 20.88 -21.00 18.04
N PHE A 52 20.43 -19.76 18.23
CA PHE A 52 19.12 -19.32 18.70
C PHE A 52 17.95 -20.28 18.43
N TRP A 53 17.79 -20.81 17.21
CA TRP A 53 16.64 -21.66 16.89
C TRP A 53 16.71 -23.05 17.53
N ASN A 54 17.93 -23.52 17.84
CA ASN A 54 18.22 -24.83 18.44
C ASN A 54 17.48 -25.99 17.73
N LEU A 55 17.85 -26.26 16.47
CA LEU A 55 17.17 -27.26 15.64
C LEU A 55 17.21 -28.68 16.22
N THR A 56 18.29 -29.00 16.94
CA THR A 56 18.43 -30.29 17.63
C THR A 56 17.33 -30.47 18.69
N GLU A 57 17.08 -29.45 19.50
CA GLU A 57 15.98 -29.47 20.47
C GLU A 57 14.62 -29.61 19.77
N ILE A 58 14.37 -28.80 18.73
CA ILE A 58 13.13 -28.87 17.95
C ILE A 58 12.90 -30.28 17.42
N GLN A 59 13.91 -30.95 16.89
CA GLN A 59 13.79 -32.29 16.32
C GLN A 59 13.59 -33.38 17.38
N ASN A 60 14.13 -33.18 18.60
CA ASN A 60 14.06 -34.16 19.68
C ASN A 60 12.73 -34.13 20.46
N VAL A 61 12.00 -33.02 20.44
CA VAL A 61 10.66 -32.97 21.02
C VAL A 61 9.72 -33.86 20.19
N PRO A 62 8.97 -34.80 20.76
CA PRO A 62 8.00 -35.61 20.01
C PRO A 62 6.80 -34.76 19.56
N LEU A 63 6.21 -35.04 18.39
CA LEU A 63 5.08 -34.26 17.86
C LEU A 63 3.76 -34.48 18.61
N ASN A 64 3.63 -35.55 19.40
CA ASN A 64 2.42 -35.98 20.13
C ASN A 64 1.11 -35.67 19.38
N ILE A 65 1.01 -36.14 18.14
CA ILE A 65 -0.12 -35.81 17.26
C ILE A 65 -1.41 -36.41 17.83
N THR A 66 -2.39 -35.55 18.08
CA THR A 66 -3.73 -35.95 18.51
C THR A 66 -4.73 -35.64 17.41
N TYR A 67 -5.24 -36.67 16.73
CA TYR A 67 -6.29 -36.50 15.72
C TYR A 67 -7.64 -36.29 16.40
N ILE A 68 -8.32 -35.21 16.01
CA ILE A 68 -9.62 -34.82 16.56
C ILE A 68 -10.73 -35.48 15.75
N ASN A 69 -10.71 -35.30 14.44
CA ASN A 69 -11.62 -35.95 13.51
C ASN A 69 -11.02 -36.06 12.11
N GLN A 70 -11.63 -36.93 11.30
CA GLN A 70 -11.43 -37.01 9.86
C GLN A 70 -12.80 -36.93 9.19
N SER A 71 -12.91 -36.10 8.16
CA SER A 71 -14.11 -35.97 7.36
C SER A 71 -13.80 -36.08 5.86
N TYR A 72 -14.78 -36.55 5.10
CA TYR A 72 -14.78 -36.48 3.64
C TYR A 72 -15.65 -35.29 3.24
N VAL A 73 -15.04 -34.29 2.63
CA VAL A 73 -15.69 -33.02 2.28
C VAL A 73 -15.86 -32.96 0.77
N TRP A 74 -17.10 -32.97 0.31
CA TRP A 74 -17.42 -32.61 -1.07
C TRP A 74 -17.33 -31.10 -1.24
N ASN A 75 -16.46 -30.64 -2.14
CA ASN A 75 -16.39 -29.23 -2.51
C ASN A 75 -17.11 -29.01 -3.84
N SER A 76 -18.25 -28.31 -3.80
CA SER A 76 -19.07 -28.06 -4.98
C SER A 76 -18.39 -27.19 -6.04
N THR A 77 -17.46 -26.31 -5.64
CA THR A 77 -16.72 -25.44 -6.56
C THR A 77 -15.82 -26.25 -7.48
N TYR A 78 -15.15 -27.26 -6.94
CA TYR A 78 -14.22 -28.11 -7.69
C TYR A 78 -14.84 -29.42 -8.18
N GLN A 79 -16.06 -29.73 -7.74
CA GLN A 79 -16.74 -31.01 -8.00
C GLN A 79 -15.85 -32.21 -7.64
N LYS A 80 -15.18 -32.13 -6.49
CA LYS A 80 -14.29 -33.18 -5.97
C LYS A 80 -14.49 -33.39 -4.48
N ASN A 81 -14.14 -34.60 -4.02
CA ASN A 81 -14.03 -34.91 -2.61
C ASN A 81 -12.61 -34.61 -2.10
N PHE A 82 -12.51 -34.23 -0.84
CA PHE A 82 -11.25 -34.07 -0.14
C PHE A 82 -11.32 -34.82 1.19
N THR A 83 -10.20 -35.37 1.65
CA THR A 83 -10.12 -35.86 3.03
C THR A 83 -9.55 -34.74 3.89
N VAL A 84 -10.29 -34.33 4.92
CA VAL A 84 -9.86 -33.30 5.86
C VAL A 84 -9.62 -33.94 7.22
N ARG A 85 -8.47 -33.68 7.84
CA ARG A 85 -8.14 -34.12 9.21
C ARG A 85 -7.83 -32.92 10.08
N ASN A 86 -8.55 -32.80 11.18
CA ASN A 86 -8.24 -31.82 12.22
C ASN A 86 -7.39 -32.50 13.30
N LEU A 87 -6.35 -31.83 13.77
CA LEU A 87 -5.40 -32.39 14.73
C LEU A 87 -4.79 -31.32 15.64
N TYR A 88 -4.20 -31.78 16.73
CA TYR A 88 -3.22 -31.05 17.52
C TYR A 88 -1.84 -31.68 17.39
N TYR A 89 -0.77 -30.88 17.46
CA TYR A 89 0.60 -31.36 17.61
C TYR A 89 1.39 -30.46 18.57
N THR A 90 2.43 -31.03 19.19
CA THR A 90 3.35 -30.33 20.07
C THR A 90 4.33 -29.46 19.28
N SER A 91 4.34 -28.16 19.57
CA SER A 91 5.40 -27.25 19.11
C SER A 91 6.62 -27.34 20.02
N GLN A 92 6.46 -26.93 21.28
CA GLN A 92 7.53 -26.85 22.29
C GLN A 92 6.94 -26.82 23.71
N CYS A 93 7.79 -26.84 24.73
CA CYS A 93 7.37 -26.42 26.07
C CYS A 93 7.33 -24.89 26.16
N TRP A 94 6.25 -24.35 26.69
CA TRP A 94 6.07 -22.93 26.98
C TRP A 94 5.39 -22.76 28.34
N ASN A 95 5.98 -21.93 29.21
CA ASN A 95 5.51 -21.69 30.57
C ASN A 95 5.24 -22.98 31.37
N MET A 96 6.18 -23.93 31.33
CA MET A 96 6.09 -25.27 31.96
C MET A 96 4.96 -26.17 31.44
N SER A 97 4.30 -25.79 30.35
CA SER A 97 3.23 -26.56 29.70
C SER A 97 3.58 -26.87 28.25
N GLU A 98 2.95 -27.90 27.70
CA GLU A 98 3.09 -28.21 26.28
C GLU A 98 2.31 -27.19 25.45
N LEU A 99 2.99 -26.50 24.53
CA LEU A 99 2.34 -25.62 23.56
C LEU A 99 1.79 -26.48 22.42
N ARG A 100 0.48 -26.74 22.43
CA ARG A 100 -0.20 -27.49 21.37
C ARG A 100 -0.73 -26.56 20.30
N ILE A 101 -0.48 -26.95 19.06
CA ILE A 101 -0.86 -26.20 17.88
C ILE A 101 -1.93 -26.96 17.12
N TYR A 102 -3.02 -26.28 16.80
CA TYR A 102 -4.08 -26.82 15.97
C TYR A 102 -3.69 -26.76 14.50
N GLY A 103 -4.02 -27.83 13.77
CA GLY A 103 -3.80 -27.92 12.34
C GLY A 103 -4.93 -28.63 11.60
N VAL A 104 -5.08 -28.26 10.33
CA VAL A 104 -6.01 -28.86 9.37
C VAL A 104 -5.20 -29.42 8.21
N LEU A 105 -5.20 -30.73 8.04
CA LEU A 105 -4.66 -31.40 6.87
C LEU A 105 -5.76 -31.58 5.83
N ILE A 106 -5.52 -31.13 4.61
CA ILE A 106 -6.39 -31.36 3.45
C ILE A 106 -5.62 -32.23 2.46
N PHE A 107 -6.13 -33.43 2.23
CA PHE A 107 -5.58 -34.35 1.25
C PHE A 107 -6.38 -34.27 -0.06
N PRO A 108 -5.69 -34.30 -1.21
CA PRO A 108 -6.38 -34.46 -2.49
C PRO A 108 -7.06 -35.83 -2.54
N ASP A 109 -8.07 -35.98 -3.40
CA ASP A 109 -8.69 -37.29 -3.63
C ASP A 109 -7.65 -38.24 -4.23
N ASN A 110 -7.16 -39.17 -3.40
CA ASN A 110 -6.20 -40.20 -3.80
C ASN A 110 -6.70 -41.59 -3.39
N TYR A 111 -8.02 -41.80 -3.37
CA TYR A 111 -8.62 -43.06 -2.93
C TYR A 111 -8.17 -44.26 -3.80
N SER A 112 -7.91 -44.05 -5.09
CA SER A 112 -7.37 -45.05 -6.02
C SER A 112 -5.86 -45.27 -5.90
N ASN A 113 -5.16 -44.47 -5.08
CA ASN A 113 -3.69 -44.39 -5.00
C ASN A 113 -3.00 -44.09 -6.35
N GLU A 114 -3.73 -43.56 -7.34
CA GLU A 114 -3.22 -43.25 -8.67
C GLU A 114 -2.29 -42.03 -8.69
N LEU A 115 -2.44 -41.10 -7.73
CA LEU A 115 -1.57 -39.91 -7.66
C LEU A 115 -0.19 -40.23 -7.07
N GLY A 116 -0.03 -41.37 -6.39
CA GLY A 116 1.17 -41.68 -5.63
C GLY A 116 1.44 -40.67 -4.51
N LYS A 117 2.72 -40.31 -4.31
CA LYS A 117 3.11 -39.24 -3.39
C LYS A 117 2.99 -37.87 -4.06
N VAL A 118 2.47 -36.89 -3.32
CA VAL A 118 2.22 -35.54 -3.80
C VAL A 118 3.02 -34.49 -3.03
N PRO A 119 3.30 -33.30 -3.60
CA PRO A 119 3.97 -32.24 -2.86
C PRO A 119 3.15 -31.76 -1.65
N GLY A 120 3.85 -31.36 -0.60
CA GLY A 120 3.26 -30.82 0.62
C GLY A 120 3.35 -29.29 0.66
N ILE A 121 2.29 -28.61 1.12
CA ILE A 121 2.28 -27.16 1.32
C ILE A 121 1.83 -26.82 2.74
N LEU A 122 2.66 -26.10 3.48
CA LEU A 122 2.28 -25.45 4.74
C LEU A 122 1.75 -24.04 4.45
N LEU A 123 0.55 -23.73 4.95
CA LEU A 123 -0.10 -22.42 4.88
C LEU A 123 -0.29 -21.81 6.27
N MET A 124 0.20 -20.58 6.45
CA MET A 124 0.13 -19.85 7.73
C MET A 124 -0.64 -18.53 7.60
N HIS A 125 -1.53 -18.26 8.55
CA HIS A 125 -2.37 -17.07 8.55
C HIS A 125 -1.63 -15.83 9.11
N GLY A 126 -2.18 -14.65 8.80
CA GLY A 126 -1.71 -13.36 9.30
C GLY A 126 -2.13 -13.07 10.75
N LEU A 127 -1.66 -11.95 11.30
CA LEU A 127 -1.93 -11.58 12.69
C LEU A 127 -3.43 -11.42 12.96
N GLY A 128 -3.91 -11.91 14.11
CA GLY A 128 -5.34 -11.91 14.47
C GLY A 128 -6.21 -12.85 13.63
N GLY A 129 -5.59 -13.57 12.68
CA GLY A 129 -6.23 -14.54 11.82
C GLY A 129 -6.35 -15.93 12.43
N ARG A 130 -6.73 -16.89 11.57
CA ARG A 130 -6.84 -18.33 11.86
C ARG A 130 -6.93 -19.11 10.55
N HIS A 131 -6.79 -20.42 10.60
CA HIS A 131 -6.75 -21.32 9.45
C HIS A 131 -7.96 -21.18 8.53
N GLU A 132 -9.15 -20.83 9.05
CA GLU A 132 -10.38 -20.70 8.26
C GLU A 132 -10.27 -19.65 7.15
N GLN A 133 -9.45 -18.61 7.34
CA GLN A 133 -9.21 -17.56 6.34
C GLN A 133 -8.45 -18.07 5.11
N LEU A 134 -7.82 -19.24 5.21
CA LEU A 134 -6.99 -19.85 4.18
C LEU A 134 -7.62 -21.14 3.61
N LEU A 135 -8.77 -21.59 4.13
CA LEU A 135 -9.40 -22.85 3.72
C LEU A 135 -9.74 -22.90 2.23
N ASP A 136 -10.32 -21.83 1.68
CA ASP A 136 -10.68 -21.78 0.26
C ASP A 136 -9.43 -21.92 -0.63
N PHE A 137 -8.32 -21.28 -0.24
CA PHE A 137 -7.05 -21.41 -0.94
C PHE A 137 -6.43 -22.80 -0.72
N GLY A 138 -6.58 -23.39 0.46
CA GLY A 138 -6.20 -24.77 0.74
C GLY A 138 -6.94 -25.77 -0.16
N PHE A 139 -8.26 -25.63 -0.32
CA PHE A 139 -9.02 -26.48 -1.23
C PHE A 139 -8.67 -26.24 -2.70
N PHE A 140 -8.41 -24.99 -3.09
CA PHE A 140 -7.88 -24.67 -4.42
C PHE A 140 -6.59 -25.43 -4.72
N LEU A 141 -5.63 -25.43 -3.80
CA LEU A 141 -4.36 -26.13 -3.98
C LEU A 141 -4.54 -27.65 -3.88
N ALA A 142 -5.37 -28.15 -2.97
CA ALA A 142 -5.68 -29.59 -2.90
C ALA A 142 -6.32 -30.09 -4.21
N ASN A 143 -7.13 -29.27 -4.89
CA ASN A 143 -7.68 -29.59 -6.21
C ASN A 143 -6.59 -29.76 -7.29
N GLN A 144 -5.44 -29.13 -7.10
CA GLN A 144 -4.24 -29.26 -7.95
C GLN A 144 -3.30 -30.39 -7.47
N ASN A 145 -3.83 -31.34 -6.69
CA ASN A 145 -3.13 -32.52 -6.18
C ASN A 145 -1.98 -32.20 -5.20
N TYR A 146 -2.15 -31.19 -4.35
CA TYR A 146 -1.22 -30.90 -3.25
C TYR A 146 -1.79 -31.36 -1.90
N CYS A 147 -0.92 -31.84 -1.00
CA CYS A 147 -1.30 -32.08 0.40
C CYS A 147 -1.09 -30.80 1.20
N ILE A 148 -2.15 -30.26 1.80
CA ILE A 148 -2.10 -28.96 2.46
C ILE A 148 -2.16 -29.14 3.97
N LEU A 149 -1.31 -28.42 4.70
CA LEU A 149 -1.39 -28.24 6.13
C LEU A 149 -1.63 -26.76 6.42
N LEU A 150 -2.77 -26.46 7.03
CA LEU A 150 -3.06 -25.14 7.59
C LEU A 150 -2.87 -25.21 9.10
N ILE A 151 -2.23 -24.21 9.71
CA ILE A 151 -2.05 -24.16 11.17
C ILE A 151 -2.60 -22.88 11.76
N ASP A 152 -3.09 -22.96 12.99
CA ASP A 152 -3.37 -21.79 13.82
C ASP A 152 -2.10 -21.41 14.59
N GLY A 153 -1.68 -20.15 14.53
CA GLY A 153 -0.56 -19.65 15.33
C GLY A 153 -0.85 -19.72 16.84
N PRO A 154 0.17 -19.66 17.71
CA PRO A 154 -0.02 -19.61 19.16
C PRO A 154 -1.06 -18.57 19.57
N GLY A 155 -1.96 -18.92 20.49
CA GLY A 155 -3.04 -18.04 20.96
C GLY A 155 -4.08 -17.61 19.91
N HIS A 156 -4.02 -18.15 18.69
CA HIS A 156 -4.99 -17.91 17.63
C HIS A 156 -5.85 -19.15 17.38
N GLY A 157 -7.05 -18.94 16.84
CA GLY A 157 -7.97 -20.01 16.47
C GLY A 157 -8.19 -21.00 17.61
N LEU A 158 -7.75 -22.25 17.40
CA LEU A 158 -7.87 -23.35 18.36
C LEU A 158 -6.54 -23.76 19.01
N SER A 159 -5.44 -23.06 18.74
CA SER A 159 -4.11 -23.32 19.32
C SER A 159 -3.98 -22.78 20.75
N ASP A 160 -3.16 -23.46 21.56
CA ASP A 160 -2.75 -22.97 22.88
C ASP A 160 -1.73 -21.80 22.73
N GLY A 161 -1.34 -21.18 23.84
CA GLY A 161 -0.28 -20.16 23.89
C GLY A 161 -0.77 -18.71 23.96
N PRO A 162 0.16 -17.74 23.95
CA PRO A 162 -0.18 -16.33 24.06
C PRO A 162 -0.65 -15.78 22.71
N PHE A 163 -1.62 -14.87 22.72
CA PHE A 163 -1.96 -14.08 21.54
C PHE A 163 -0.84 -13.08 21.25
N ALA A 164 -0.60 -12.75 19.97
CA ALA A 164 0.36 -11.72 19.57
C ALA A 164 -0.14 -10.31 19.91
N SER A 165 -0.04 -9.94 21.18
CA SER A 165 -0.19 -8.56 21.66
C SER A 165 1.16 -7.85 21.70
N GLN A 166 1.13 -6.54 21.97
CA GLN A 166 2.33 -5.74 22.22
C GLN A 166 3.26 -6.43 23.21
N GLU A 167 2.73 -7.01 24.29
CA GLU A 167 3.49 -7.69 25.36
C GLU A 167 4.13 -9.02 24.95
N TRP A 168 3.84 -9.55 23.76
CA TRP A 168 4.43 -10.80 23.28
C TRP A 168 5.26 -10.60 22.01
N ILE A 169 5.05 -9.50 21.29
CA ILE A 169 5.92 -9.07 20.19
C ILE A 169 7.06 -8.18 20.73
N VAL A 170 6.77 -7.40 21.77
CA VAL A 170 7.69 -6.54 22.53
C VAL A 170 7.43 -6.74 24.02
N PRO A 171 8.01 -7.79 24.66
CA PRO A 171 7.64 -8.13 26.02
C PRO A 171 7.78 -6.99 27.03
N GLN A 172 6.74 -6.74 27.84
CA GLN A 172 6.77 -5.67 28.84
C GLN A 172 7.90 -5.93 29.87
N GLY A 173 8.68 -4.89 30.19
CA GLY A 173 9.88 -4.99 31.04
C GLY A 173 11.22 -4.95 30.28
N PHE A 174 11.18 -4.81 28.96
CA PHE A 174 12.37 -4.76 28.09
C PHE A 174 13.28 -3.51 28.10
N PRO A 175 12.99 -2.34 28.73
CA PRO A 175 13.96 -1.24 28.71
C PRO A 175 15.10 -1.40 29.74
N SER A 176 15.22 -2.54 30.43
CA SER A 176 16.41 -2.82 31.25
C SER A 176 17.51 -3.45 30.39
N TYR A 177 18.72 -2.90 30.45
CA TYR A 177 19.94 -3.23 29.69
C TYR A 177 20.43 -4.71 29.69
N ASN A 178 19.60 -5.66 30.14
CA ASN A 178 19.91 -7.09 30.26
C ASN A 178 19.12 -7.96 29.25
N THR A 179 18.94 -7.49 28.02
CA THR A 179 18.38 -8.32 26.95
C THR A 179 19.33 -9.49 26.65
N THR A 180 18.92 -10.71 26.98
CA THR A 180 19.59 -11.94 26.55
C THR A 180 18.81 -12.58 25.39
N PRO A 181 19.48 -13.32 24.47
CA PRO A 181 18.79 -14.12 23.45
C PRO A 181 17.71 -15.06 24.03
N GLU A 182 17.86 -15.49 25.28
CA GLU A 182 16.89 -16.37 25.95
C GLU A 182 15.51 -15.72 26.16
N LEU A 183 15.45 -14.40 26.39
CA LEU A 183 14.17 -13.69 26.48
C LEU A 183 13.43 -13.67 25.15
N LEU A 184 14.16 -13.70 24.03
CA LEU A 184 13.58 -13.72 22.68
C LEU A 184 12.82 -15.04 22.41
N ASN A 185 13.16 -16.14 23.11
CA ASN A 185 12.47 -17.43 22.99
C ASN A 185 11.02 -17.40 23.51
N SER A 186 10.63 -16.36 24.24
CA SER A 186 9.25 -16.15 24.68
C SER A 186 8.43 -15.26 23.74
N THR A 187 9.08 -14.63 22.74
CA THR A 187 8.38 -13.74 21.80
C THR A 187 7.45 -14.56 20.90
N HIS A 188 6.34 -13.93 20.48
CA HIS A 188 5.40 -14.58 19.60
C HIS A 188 6.02 -14.92 18.23
N PHE A 189 6.99 -14.14 17.75
CA PHE A 189 7.75 -14.48 16.54
C PHE A 189 8.45 -15.83 16.67
N TYR A 190 9.12 -16.07 17.79
CA TYR A 190 9.78 -17.33 18.07
C TYR A 190 8.79 -18.49 18.15
N LEU A 191 7.71 -18.32 18.93
CA LEU A 191 6.72 -19.37 19.15
C LEU A 191 6.03 -19.77 17.85
N TYR A 192 5.69 -18.81 16.98
CA TYR A 192 5.02 -19.09 15.72
C TYR A 192 5.96 -19.72 14.69
N ALA A 193 7.22 -19.26 14.60
CA ALA A 193 8.22 -19.88 13.75
C ALA A 193 8.51 -21.33 14.18
N ARG A 194 8.64 -21.60 15.49
CA ARG A 194 8.79 -22.98 15.99
C ARG A 194 7.56 -23.84 15.70
N ALA A 195 6.35 -23.31 15.86
CA ALA A 195 5.14 -24.02 15.48
C ALA A 195 5.19 -24.44 13.99
N GLY A 196 5.54 -23.51 13.09
CA GLY A 196 5.63 -23.83 11.67
C GLY A 196 6.79 -24.77 11.30
N LEU A 197 7.95 -24.70 11.96
CA LEU A 197 9.03 -25.69 11.80
C LEU A 197 8.55 -27.11 12.12
N ARG A 198 7.78 -27.24 13.21
CA ARG A 198 7.17 -28.51 13.65
C ARG A 198 6.04 -28.96 12.73
N ALA A 199 5.31 -28.02 12.14
CA ALA A 199 4.33 -28.29 11.09
C ALA A 199 4.97 -28.89 9.84
N VAL A 200 6.17 -28.45 9.46
CA VAL A 200 6.95 -29.05 8.36
C VAL A 200 7.28 -30.51 8.68
N ASP A 201 7.75 -30.80 9.90
CA ASP A 201 8.01 -32.20 10.32
C ASP A 201 6.74 -33.05 10.31
N LEU A 202 5.60 -32.49 10.73
CA LEU A 202 4.30 -33.16 10.66
C LEU A 202 3.92 -33.49 9.21
N LEU A 203 4.13 -32.56 8.29
CA LEU A 203 3.84 -32.73 6.87
C LEU A 203 4.74 -33.79 6.22
N LEU A 204 6.04 -33.78 6.54
CA LEU A 204 7.02 -34.79 6.10
C LEU A 204 6.66 -36.20 6.59
N ASN A 205 6.00 -36.31 7.74
CA ASN A 205 5.55 -37.59 8.30
C ASN A 205 4.25 -38.13 7.69
N GLN A 206 3.60 -37.39 6.77
CA GLN A 206 2.43 -37.91 6.05
C GLN A 206 2.86 -38.85 4.93
N SER A 207 2.31 -40.07 4.90
CA SER A 207 2.70 -41.11 3.93
C SER A 207 2.47 -40.73 2.47
N ILE A 208 1.48 -39.86 2.22
CA ILE A 208 1.12 -39.34 0.89
C ILE A 208 2.03 -38.18 0.44
N VAL A 209 2.85 -37.60 1.32
CA VAL A 209 3.69 -36.45 0.98
C VAL A 209 5.02 -36.91 0.37
N ASP A 210 5.40 -36.29 -0.75
CA ASP A 210 6.75 -36.33 -1.30
C ASP A 210 7.64 -35.39 -0.47
N GLN A 211 8.51 -35.99 0.33
CA GLN A 211 9.41 -35.28 1.25
C GLN A 211 10.43 -34.39 0.54
N THR A 212 10.62 -34.54 -0.77
CA THR A 212 11.53 -33.71 -1.57
C THR A 212 10.85 -32.46 -2.16
N LYS A 213 9.53 -32.33 -1.95
CA LYS A 213 8.69 -31.29 -2.55
C LYS A 213 7.83 -30.61 -1.49
N ILE A 214 8.48 -29.87 -0.59
CA ILE A 214 7.80 -29.12 0.47
C ILE A 214 7.82 -27.64 0.15
N VAL A 215 6.66 -27.02 0.24
CA VAL A 215 6.46 -25.58 0.09
C VAL A 215 6.03 -25.00 1.42
N VAL A 216 6.56 -23.84 1.76
CA VAL A 216 6.03 -23.01 2.86
C VAL A 216 5.50 -21.71 2.31
N SER A 217 4.32 -21.32 2.77
CA SER A 217 3.67 -20.09 2.37
C SER A 217 2.87 -19.54 3.54
N GLY A 218 2.61 -18.25 3.51
CA GLY A 218 1.77 -17.61 4.50
C GLY A 218 1.48 -16.18 4.11
N ARG A 219 0.49 -15.60 4.77
CA ARG A 219 0.02 -14.24 4.52
C ARG A 219 0.46 -13.31 5.65
N SER A 220 1.02 -12.14 5.32
CA SER A 220 1.37 -11.09 6.28
C SER A 220 2.29 -11.64 7.38
N TYR A 221 1.86 -11.65 8.64
CA TYR A 221 2.59 -12.27 9.74
C TYR A 221 2.96 -13.75 9.50
N GLY A 222 2.07 -14.54 8.89
CA GLY A 222 2.39 -15.89 8.44
C GLY A 222 3.37 -15.92 7.25
N GLY A 223 3.41 -14.86 6.44
CA GLY A 223 4.38 -14.67 5.37
C GLY A 223 5.79 -14.39 5.90
N ILE A 224 5.92 -13.49 6.90
CA ILE A 224 7.18 -13.30 7.65
C ILE A 224 7.64 -14.65 8.20
N THR A 225 6.73 -15.37 8.85
CA THR A 225 7.01 -16.68 9.46
C THR A 225 7.46 -17.71 8.40
N SER A 226 6.87 -17.69 7.20
CA SER A 226 7.29 -18.55 6.09
C SER A 226 8.71 -18.25 5.61
N LEU A 227 9.15 -16.98 5.64
CA LEU A 227 10.52 -16.60 5.31
C LEU A 227 11.51 -17.10 6.37
N PHE A 228 11.18 -17.06 7.66
CA PHE A 228 12.04 -17.66 8.67
C PHE A 228 12.19 -19.16 8.45
N ILE A 229 11.05 -19.87 8.40
CA ILE A 229 11.03 -21.33 8.35
C ILE A 229 11.73 -21.82 7.08
N SER A 230 11.49 -21.18 5.93
CA SER A 230 12.08 -21.60 4.66
C SER A 230 13.61 -21.55 4.69
N ASN A 231 14.19 -20.54 5.32
CA ASN A 231 15.64 -20.37 5.41
C ASN A 231 16.23 -21.20 6.55
N ILE A 232 15.53 -21.34 7.68
CA ILE A 232 15.96 -22.20 8.81
C ILE A 232 15.96 -23.68 8.42
N TYR A 233 14.93 -24.13 7.70
CA TYR A 233 14.77 -25.50 7.20
C TYR A 233 15.06 -25.60 5.70
N TRP A 234 16.00 -24.82 5.18
CA TRP A 234 16.30 -24.75 3.75
C TRP A 234 16.57 -26.12 3.09
N MET A 235 17.16 -27.07 3.81
CA MET A 235 17.39 -28.43 3.29
C MET A 235 16.10 -29.26 3.11
N LYS A 236 15.04 -28.94 3.86
CA LYS A 236 13.73 -29.61 3.83
C LYS A 236 12.73 -28.87 2.94
N ILE A 237 12.97 -27.59 2.65
CA ILE A 237 12.04 -26.72 1.91
C ILE A 237 12.51 -26.52 0.48
N THR A 238 11.65 -26.87 -0.47
CA THR A 238 11.94 -26.74 -1.91
C THR A 238 11.74 -25.31 -2.39
N THR A 239 10.73 -24.61 -1.88
CA THR A 239 10.47 -23.20 -2.21
C THR A 239 9.61 -22.51 -1.16
N ALA A 240 9.71 -21.18 -1.09
CA ALA A 240 8.85 -20.32 -0.26
C ALA A 240 8.01 -19.37 -1.11
N VAL A 241 6.78 -19.10 -0.67
CA VAL A 241 5.89 -18.13 -1.32
C VAL A 241 5.19 -17.25 -0.27
N PRO A 242 5.89 -16.27 0.33
CA PRO A 242 5.25 -15.31 1.23
C PRO A 242 4.33 -14.36 0.46
N PHE A 243 3.11 -14.19 0.99
CA PHE A 243 2.17 -13.18 0.55
C PHE A 243 2.24 -11.98 1.48
N ILE A 244 2.30 -10.78 0.88
CA ILE A 244 2.23 -9.46 1.54
C ILE A 244 3.11 -9.40 2.79
N ALA A 245 4.33 -9.90 2.67
CA ALA A 245 5.31 -9.95 3.74
C ALA A 245 6.72 -9.88 3.17
N ALA A 246 7.57 -9.11 3.83
CA ALA A 246 8.96 -8.89 3.48
C ALA A 246 9.82 -8.83 4.76
N GLY A 247 11.14 -8.91 4.58
CA GLY A 247 12.12 -8.46 5.57
C GLY A 247 12.28 -6.94 5.56
N ASP A 248 13.43 -6.47 6.04
CA ASP A 248 13.72 -5.05 6.29
C ASP A 248 12.65 -4.41 7.18
N LEU A 249 12.40 -5.08 8.30
CA LEU A 249 11.46 -4.63 9.31
C LEU A 249 11.89 -3.28 9.85
N TYR A 250 13.20 -2.98 9.95
CA TYR A 250 13.65 -1.66 10.37
C TYR A 250 13.10 -0.54 9.48
N THR A 251 13.21 -0.66 8.16
CA THR A 251 12.60 0.32 7.25
C THR A 251 11.08 0.38 7.47
N GLY A 252 10.45 -0.79 7.67
CA GLY A 252 9.06 -0.88 8.11
C GLY A 252 8.75 -0.05 9.36
N PHE A 253 9.48 -0.24 10.46
CA PHE A 253 9.31 0.48 11.72
C PHE A 253 9.60 1.98 11.60
N SER A 254 10.60 2.36 10.80
CA SER A 254 10.95 3.78 10.63
C SER A 254 9.96 4.55 9.76
N THR A 255 9.13 3.85 8.99
CA THR A 255 8.07 4.44 8.17
C THR A 255 6.79 4.55 9.00
N SER A 256 6.23 5.75 9.11
CA SER A 256 4.95 5.96 9.82
C SER A 256 3.82 5.14 9.19
N TYR A 257 2.90 4.64 10.03
CA TYR A 257 1.66 3.91 9.65
C TYR A 257 1.82 2.44 9.20
N THR A 258 2.98 1.82 9.38
CA THR A 258 3.23 0.39 9.08
C THR A 258 2.68 -0.63 10.10
N PHE A 259 2.75 -1.94 9.77
CA PHE A 259 2.28 -3.08 10.59
C PHE A 259 2.70 -2.98 12.05
N PHE A 260 3.95 -2.58 12.27
CA PHE A 260 4.51 -2.54 13.61
C PHE A 260 3.98 -1.38 14.43
N ASN A 261 3.61 -0.25 13.82
CA ASN A 261 2.96 0.86 14.52
C ASN A 261 1.55 0.51 15.01
N LEU A 262 0.95 -0.59 14.52
CA LEU A 262 -0.34 -1.09 15.01
C LEU A 262 -0.22 -1.98 16.24
N ILE A 263 0.98 -2.50 16.50
CA ILE A 263 1.23 -3.52 17.53
C ILE A 263 2.18 -3.02 18.60
N VAL A 264 3.04 -2.06 18.26
CA VAL A 264 4.02 -1.43 19.14
C VAL A 264 3.66 0.04 19.22
N ASP A 265 3.37 0.53 20.42
CA ASP A 265 3.18 1.97 20.64
C ASP A 265 4.53 2.68 20.53
N MET A 266 4.85 3.18 19.34
CA MET A 266 6.11 3.90 19.09
C MET A 266 6.21 5.24 19.84
N ASN A 267 5.17 5.69 20.56
CA ASN A 267 5.34 6.80 21.51
C ASN A 267 6.10 6.39 22.77
N GLU A 268 6.11 5.09 23.09
CA GLU A 268 6.77 4.55 24.28
C GLU A 268 8.21 4.09 24.01
N TYR A 269 8.58 3.86 22.75
CA TYR A 269 9.86 3.27 22.38
C TYR A 269 10.59 4.07 21.29
N ASN A 270 11.91 4.19 21.41
CA ASN A 270 12.75 4.74 20.34
C ASN A 270 13.29 3.59 19.51
N ILE A 271 13.16 3.63 18.18
CA ILE A 271 13.72 2.59 17.28
C ILE A 271 15.25 2.40 17.47
N SER A 272 15.93 3.41 18.03
CA SER A 272 17.35 3.35 18.38
C SER A 272 17.65 2.59 19.66
N ASP A 273 16.64 2.14 20.41
CA ASP A 273 16.82 1.36 21.62
C ASP A 273 17.50 0.01 21.29
N PRO A 274 18.49 -0.46 22.08
CA PRO A 274 19.22 -1.70 21.81
C PRO A 274 18.32 -2.93 21.59
N TYR A 275 17.12 -2.92 22.17
CA TYR A 275 16.11 -3.93 21.95
C TYR A 275 15.78 -4.12 20.47
N PHE A 276 15.50 -3.04 19.74
CA PHE A 276 15.12 -3.15 18.34
C PHE A 276 16.27 -3.68 17.50
N SER A 277 17.52 -3.35 17.85
CA SER A 277 18.68 -4.00 17.23
C SER A 277 18.65 -5.52 17.43
N TYR A 278 18.35 -6.01 18.64
CA TYR A 278 18.17 -7.45 18.86
C TYR A 278 16.96 -8.03 18.12
N LEU A 279 15.80 -7.37 18.17
CA LEU A 279 14.59 -7.79 17.45
C LEU A 279 14.89 -7.94 15.96
N PHE A 280 15.53 -6.94 15.34
CA PHE A 280 15.87 -7.00 13.91
C PHE A 280 16.94 -8.04 13.63
N ASN A 281 17.97 -8.16 14.46
CA ASN A 281 19.01 -9.17 14.27
C ASN A 281 18.44 -10.60 14.25
N TYR A 282 17.52 -10.93 15.17
CA TYR A 282 16.97 -12.27 15.30
C TYR A 282 15.66 -12.51 14.54
N PHE A 283 14.85 -11.48 14.28
CA PHE A 283 13.52 -11.63 13.71
C PHE A 283 13.27 -10.72 12.51
N ASP A 284 14.28 -10.17 11.86
CA ASP A 284 14.11 -9.61 10.53
C ASP A 284 14.37 -10.69 9.46
N PRO A 285 13.35 -11.06 8.63
CA PRO A 285 13.53 -12.01 7.54
C PRO A 285 14.69 -11.69 6.61
N ILE A 286 15.07 -10.41 6.48
CA ILE A 286 16.16 -10.01 5.59
C ILE A 286 17.49 -10.68 5.98
N ASN A 287 17.71 -10.96 7.26
CA ASN A 287 18.94 -11.60 7.74
C ASN A 287 18.99 -13.09 7.40
N TYR A 288 17.84 -13.70 7.15
CA TYR A 288 17.72 -15.10 6.80
C TYR A 288 17.84 -15.31 5.29
N VAL A 289 17.19 -14.45 4.50
CA VAL A 289 17.24 -14.56 3.04
C VAL A 289 18.63 -14.23 2.47
N LYS A 290 19.46 -13.43 3.16
CA LYS A 290 20.87 -13.14 2.78
C LYS A 290 21.80 -14.35 2.81
N THR A 291 21.38 -15.44 3.44
CA THR A 291 22.22 -16.63 3.51
C THR A 291 22.34 -17.27 2.11
N SER A 292 23.53 -17.76 1.79
CA SER A 292 23.80 -18.45 0.51
C SER A 292 22.97 -19.73 0.30
N ASN A 293 22.35 -20.24 1.37
CA ASN A 293 21.55 -21.45 1.40
C ASN A 293 20.06 -21.16 1.58
N ASN A 294 19.51 -20.19 0.83
CA ASN A 294 18.09 -19.92 0.84
C ASN A 294 17.35 -20.71 -0.27
N PRO A 295 16.10 -21.15 -0.04
CA PRO A 295 15.32 -21.76 -1.10
C PRO A 295 14.85 -20.68 -2.11
N PRO A 296 14.60 -21.06 -3.38
CA PRO A 296 13.92 -20.18 -4.34
C PRO A 296 12.65 -19.59 -3.72
N THR A 297 12.49 -18.27 -3.82
CA THR A 297 11.37 -17.57 -3.18
C THR A 297 10.61 -16.71 -4.19
N LEU A 298 9.27 -16.80 -4.17
CA LEU A 298 8.38 -15.87 -4.88
C LEU A 298 7.75 -14.91 -3.88
N LEU A 299 8.12 -13.63 -3.95
CA LEU A 299 7.48 -12.58 -3.17
C LEU A 299 6.22 -12.09 -3.89
N ILE A 300 5.07 -12.11 -3.22
CA ILE A 300 3.81 -11.61 -3.78
C ILE A 300 3.33 -10.43 -2.93
N CYS A 301 3.15 -9.24 -3.51
CA CYS A 301 2.72 -8.08 -2.75
C CYS A 301 1.87 -7.07 -3.53
N GLY A 302 1.25 -6.16 -2.78
CA GLY A 302 0.58 -4.99 -3.31
C GLY A 302 1.46 -3.75 -3.14
N THR A 303 1.41 -2.83 -4.11
CA THR A 303 2.26 -1.63 -4.07
C THR A 303 1.79 -0.52 -3.13
N ASN A 304 0.56 -0.64 -2.62
CA ASN A 304 -0.06 0.25 -1.63
C ASN A 304 -0.24 -0.47 -0.29
N ASP A 305 0.56 -1.51 -0.04
CA ASP A 305 0.57 -2.22 1.23
C ASP A 305 0.92 -1.25 2.37
N GLU A 306 -0.03 -1.04 3.26
CA GLU A 306 0.10 -0.11 4.39
C GLU A 306 0.97 -0.66 5.50
N PHE A 307 1.27 -1.96 5.46
CA PHE A 307 1.89 -2.71 6.53
C PHE A 307 3.37 -2.95 6.22
N PHE A 308 3.67 -3.28 4.96
CA PHE A 308 5.02 -3.50 4.43
C PHE A 308 5.28 -2.51 3.30
N PRO A 309 6.10 -1.46 3.53
CA PRO A 309 6.45 -0.51 2.49
C PRO A 309 7.03 -1.24 1.28
N ILE A 310 6.67 -0.80 0.07
CA ILE A 310 7.03 -1.50 -1.16
C ILE A 310 8.55 -1.65 -1.35
N SER A 311 9.35 -0.74 -0.79
CA SER A 311 10.82 -0.82 -0.78
C SER A 311 11.33 -2.07 -0.05
N THR A 312 10.68 -2.48 1.04
CA THR A 312 11.10 -3.66 1.82
C THR A 312 11.05 -4.96 1.02
N PHE A 313 10.12 -5.07 0.05
CA PHE A 313 10.08 -6.20 -0.89
C PHE A 313 11.27 -6.19 -1.86
N ASN A 314 11.63 -5.01 -2.38
CA ASN A 314 12.84 -4.83 -3.17
C ASN A 314 14.08 -5.27 -2.37
N ASP A 315 14.20 -4.79 -1.14
CA ASP A 315 15.35 -5.06 -0.27
C ASP A 315 15.44 -6.55 0.05
N THR A 316 14.31 -7.19 0.37
CA THR A 316 14.23 -8.65 0.60
C THR A 316 14.59 -9.46 -0.64
N TYR A 317 14.11 -9.05 -1.82
CA TYR A 317 14.41 -9.73 -3.09
C TYR A 317 15.89 -9.62 -3.45
N ILE A 318 16.46 -8.41 -3.36
CA ILE A 318 17.88 -8.16 -3.65
C ILE A 318 18.74 -8.93 -2.66
N ALA A 319 18.39 -8.87 -1.38
CA ALA A 319 19.08 -9.56 -0.31
C ALA A 319 19.06 -11.08 -0.47
N SER A 320 18.05 -11.66 -1.13
CA SER A 320 18.02 -13.11 -1.37
C SER A 320 19.20 -13.58 -2.21
N GLU A 321 19.70 -12.79 -3.17
CA GLU A 321 20.75 -13.17 -4.14
C GLU A 321 20.49 -14.49 -4.92
N ASN A 322 19.37 -15.16 -4.68
CA ASN A 322 19.04 -16.44 -5.27
C ASN A 322 18.56 -16.20 -6.70
N PRO A 323 19.28 -16.69 -7.73
CA PRO A 323 18.95 -16.40 -9.13
C PRO A 323 17.67 -17.08 -9.60
N ARG A 324 17.08 -17.96 -8.77
CA ARG A 324 15.79 -18.60 -9.05
C ARG A 324 14.63 -17.86 -8.41
N SER A 325 14.85 -16.91 -7.49
CA SER A 325 13.80 -16.11 -6.84
C SER A 325 13.10 -15.17 -7.83
N SER A 326 11.88 -14.72 -7.51
CA SER A 326 11.08 -13.83 -8.36
C SER A 326 10.12 -12.98 -7.54
N MET A 327 9.52 -11.97 -8.18
CA MET A 327 8.50 -11.11 -7.56
C MET A 327 7.23 -11.02 -8.40
N CYS A 328 6.11 -10.81 -7.73
CA CYS A 328 4.81 -10.51 -8.31
C CYS A 328 4.19 -9.33 -7.54
N MET A 329 4.15 -8.16 -8.17
CA MET A 329 3.64 -6.94 -7.56
C MET A 329 2.35 -6.50 -8.23
N SER A 330 1.31 -6.25 -7.45
CA SER A 330 0.04 -5.75 -7.94
C SER A 330 -0.05 -4.22 -7.81
N PRO A 331 -0.16 -3.47 -8.91
CA PRO A 331 -0.28 -2.01 -8.87
C PRO A 331 -1.55 -1.57 -8.13
N GLY A 332 -1.38 -0.72 -7.12
CA GLY A 332 -2.45 -0.27 -6.23
C GLY A 332 -2.99 -1.33 -5.26
N GLY A 333 -2.40 -2.53 -5.21
CA GLY A 333 -2.82 -3.56 -4.25
C GLY A 333 -2.51 -3.14 -2.81
N HIS A 334 -3.47 -3.31 -1.90
CA HIS A 334 -3.32 -3.03 -0.47
C HIS A 334 -2.94 -4.30 0.31
N HIS A 335 -2.74 -4.22 1.63
CA HIS A 335 -2.47 -5.41 2.45
C HIS A 335 -3.67 -6.40 2.51
N GLY A 336 -4.86 -5.91 2.17
CA GLY A 336 -6.06 -6.72 1.97
C GLY A 336 -6.06 -7.55 0.68
N PHE A 337 -5.09 -7.33 -0.23
CA PHE A 337 -5.07 -7.87 -1.58
C PHE A 337 -5.35 -9.37 -1.60
N LEU A 338 -6.31 -9.75 -2.44
CA LEU A 338 -6.77 -11.13 -2.55
C LEU A 338 -5.65 -12.01 -3.11
N MET A 339 -5.59 -13.27 -2.67
CA MET A 339 -4.74 -14.27 -3.30
C MET A 339 -5.16 -14.56 -4.75
N TYR A 340 -6.42 -14.28 -5.12
CA TYR A 340 -7.02 -14.66 -6.40
C TYR A 340 -6.29 -14.17 -7.66
N PRO A 341 -5.91 -12.89 -7.80
CA PRO A 341 -5.18 -12.44 -9.00
C PRO A 341 -3.77 -13.04 -9.08
N SER A 342 -3.25 -13.59 -7.99
CA SER A 342 -1.93 -14.22 -7.93
C SER A 342 -1.97 -15.76 -7.94
N GLN A 343 -3.15 -16.38 -8.03
CA GLN A 343 -3.27 -17.85 -8.05
C GLN A 343 -2.55 -18.48 -9.24
N GLY A 344 -2.72 -17.89 -10.43
CA GLY A 344 -2.01 -18.34 -11.64
C GLY A 344 -0.51 -18.23 -11.49
N THR A 345 -0.01 -17.08 -11.01
CA THR A 345 1.43 -16.89 -10.73
C THR A 345 1.94 -17.89 -9.68
N PHE A 346 1.16 -18.15 -8.62
CA PHE A 346 1.52 -19.11 -7.58
C PHE A 346 1.64 -20.53 -8.16
N LEU A 347 0.65 -20.99 -8.93
CA LEU A 347 0.70 -22.32 -9.56
C LEU A 347 1.82 -22.44 -10.60
N TYR A 348 2.03 -21.41 -11.40
CA TYR A 348 3.15 -21.36 -12.35
C TYR A 348 4.49 -21.53 -11.62
N TRP A 349 4.65 -20.82 -10.49
CA TRP A 349 5.84 -20.89 -9.67
C TRP A 349 6.05 -22.28 -9.03
N LEU A 350 4.98 -22.90 -8.53
CA LEU A 350 5.05 -24.28 -8.05
C LEU A 350 5.45 -25.25 -9.15
N ASN A 351 4.88 -25.10 -10.35
CA ASN A 351 5.26 -25.93 -11.48
C ASN A 351 6.74 -25.78 -11.84
N TYR A 352 7.26 -24.55 -11.87
CA TYR A 352 8.68 -24.27 -12.08
C TYR A 352 9.57 -24.94 -11.03
N THR A 353 9.25 -24.79 -9.74
CA THR A 353 10.12 -25.22 -8.64
C THR A 353 9.99 -26.71 -8.30
N LEU A 354 8.81 -27.30 -8.45
CA LEU A 354 8.50 -28.68 -8.04
C LEU A 354 8.46 -29.69 -9.20
N CYS A 355 8.20 -29.20 -10.42
CA CYS A 355 7.91 -30.03 -11.59
C CYS A 355 8.83 -29.72 -12.79
N ASN A 356 9.87 -28.91 -12.60
CA ASN A 356 10.76 -28.45 -13.68
C ASN A 356 10.02 -27.75 -14.83
N GLY A 357 8.93 -27.05 -14.51
CA GLY A 357 8.20 -26.21 -15.45
C GLY A 357 9.05 -25.04 -15.98
N PRO A 358 8.53 -24.26 -16.93
CA PRO A 358 9.24 -23.11 -17.48
C PRO A 358 9.62 -22.09 -16.40
N ALA A 359 10.84 -21.57 -16.48
CA ALA A 359 11.30 -20.55 -15.54
C ALA A 359 10.46 -19.25 -15.65
N PRO A 360 10.28 -18.51 -14.55
CA PRO A 360 9.76 -17.16 -14.60
C PRO A 360 10.61 -16.24 -15.48
N PRO A 361 10.04 -15.17 -16.04
CA PRO A 361 10.77 -14.19 -16.83
C PRO A 361 11.86 -13.53 -15.97
N LYS A 362 13.09 -13.44 -16.49
CA LYS A 362 14.12 -12.58 -15.93
C LYS A 362 13.99 -11.19 -16.52
N ILE A 363 13.73 -10.21 -15.66
CA ILE A 363 13.35 -8.86 -16.06
C ILE A 363 14.49 -7.90 -15.69
N GLN A 364 15.23 -7.43 -16.69
CA GLN A 364 16.27 -6.40 -16.51
C GLN A 364 15.75 -5.05 -16.96
N VAL A 365 15.72 -4.08 -16.04
CA VAL A 365 15.20 -2.74 -16.31
C VAL A 365 16.34 -1.73 -16.32
N GLN A 366 16.37 -0.89 -17.35
CA GLN A 366 17.27 0.24 -17.47
C GLN A 366 16.45 1.50 -17.73
N SER A 367 16.95 2.63 -17.24
CA SER A 367 16.27 3.90 -17.43
C SER A 367 17.21 5.02 -17.77
N LYS A 368 16.77 5.91 -18.65
CA LYS A 368 17.55 7.07 -19.09
C LYS A 368 16.69 8.33 -19.03
N ILE A 369 17.14 9.30 -18.23
CA ILE A 369 16.54 10.63 -18.22
C ILE A 369 17.21 11.48 -19.30
N SER A 370 16.41 12.19 -20.09
CA SER A 370 16.91 13.14 -21.08
C SER A 370 16.14 14.46 -21.04
N PRO A 371 16.81 15.59 -21.29
CA PRO A 371 16.16 16.89 -21.31
C PRO A 371 15.24 17.03 -22.54
N THR A 372 14.20 17.83 -22.39
CA THR A 372 13.22 18.22 -23.41
C THR A 372 12.92 19.71 -23.25
N LEU A 373 12.19 20.31 -24.20
CA LEU A 373 11.78 21.71 -24.09
C LEU A 373 10.95 21.99 -22.83
N LEU A 374 10.07 21.06 -22.45
CA LEU A 374 9.12 21.22 -21.35
C LEU A 374 9.64 20.71 -19.99
N GLY A 375 10.85 20.16 -19.93
CA GLY A 375 11.39 19.52 -18.73
C GLY A 375 12.26 18.33 -19.08
N SER A 376 12.07 17.20 -18.43
CA SER A 376 12.75 15.94 -18.72
C SER A 376 11.77 14.85 -19.17
N LYS A 377 12.28 13.87 -19.92
CA LYS A 377 11.58 12.61 -20.22
C LYS A 377 12.37 11.44 -19.63
N LEU A 378 11.65 10.43 -19.14
CA LEU A 378 12.20 9.15 -18.73
C LEU A 378 11.96 8.13 -19.84
N GLU A 379 13.02 7.57 -20.41
CA GLU A 379 12.94 6.39 -21.25
C GLU A 379 13.21 5.16 -20.38
N VAL A 380 12.27 4.22 -20.34
CA VAL A 380 12.42 2.94 -19.63
C VAL A 380 12.54 1.84 -20.67
N THR A 381 13.59 1.04 -20.53
CA THR A 381 13.89 -0.12 -21.37
C THR A 381 13.89 -1.37 -20.51
N ALA A 382 13.16 -2.39 -20.95
CA ALA A 382 13.12 -3.70 -20.30
C ALA A 382 13.69 -4.75 -21.25
N ASN A 383 14.66 -5.54 -20.78
CA ASN A 383 15.12 -6.75 -21.45
C ASN A 383 14.53 -7.95 -20.73
N ILE A 384 13.76 -8.76 -21.45
CA ILE A 384 13.07 -9.92 -20.87
C ILE A 384 13.65 -11.21 -21.46
N ASP A 385 14.16 -12.06 -20.58
CA ASP A 385 14.55 -13.43 -20.89
C ASP A 385 13.46 -14.37 -20.34
N CYS A 386 12.67 -14.97 -21.24
CA CYS A 386 11.53 -15.79 -20.91
C CYS A 386 11.34 -16.91 -21.93
N ASN A 387 11.22 -18.15 -21.46
CA ASN A 387 10.93 -19.31 -22.30
C ASN A 387 9.43 -19.51 -22.55
N ALA A 388 8.57 -18.90 -21.74
CA ALA A 388 7.12 -18.96 -21.91
C ALA A 388 6.62 -17.82 -22.83
N SER A 389 5.50 -18.05 -23.51
CA SER A 389 4.88 -17.04 -24.37
C SER A 389 4.40 -15.84 -23.54
N ILE A 390 4.84 -14.65 -23.93
CA ILE A 390 4.50 -13.40 -23.27
C ILE A 390 3.23 -12.84 -23.87
N SER A 391 2.22 -12.62 -23.03
CA SER A 391 0.96 -12.00 -23.41
C SER A 391 1.10 -10.49 -23.56
N LYS A 392 1.62 -9.84 -22.50
CA LYS A 392 1.76 -8.38 -22.41
C LYS A 392 2.94 -7.99 -21.55
N ILE A 393 3.55 -6.86 -21.87
CA ILE A 393 4.52 -6.20 -21.00
C ILE A 393 4.04 -4.79 -20.72
N LYS A 394 3.95 -4.47 -19.43
CA LYS A 394 3.42 -3.20 -18.96
C LYS A 394 4.43 -2.53 -18.04
N LEU A 395 4.47 -1.21 -18.10
CA LEU A 395 5.10 -0.38 -17.09
C LEU A 395 4.03 0.08 -16.09
N ALA A 396 4.17 -0.34 -14.84
CA ALA A 396 3.40 0.20 -13.73
C ALA A 396 4.13 1.43 -13.19
N THR A 397 3.44 2.57 -13.11
CA THR A 397 4.04 3.86 -12.71
C THR A 397 3.20 4.54 -11.64
N TYR A 398 3.86 5.07 -10.62
CA TYR A 398 3.30 5.94 -9.60
C TYR A 398 4.06 7.25 -9.60
N ARG A 399 3.32 8.36 -9.46
CA ARG A 399 3.92 9.69 -9.34
C ARG A 399 3.58 10.20 -7.96
N ASN A 400 4.59 10.69 -7.24
CA ASN A 400 4.42 11.25 -5.89
C ASN A 400 3.76 12.64 -5.95
N VAL A 401 2.53 12.67 -6.42
CA VAL A 401 1.64 13.83 -6.46
C VAL A 401 0.36 13.43 -5.76
N MET A 402 -0.15 14.30 -4.91
CA MET A 402 -1.37 14.06 -4.13
C MET A 402 -2.51 13.52 -5.00
N GLY A 403 -3.08 12.40 -4.57
CA GLY A 403 -4.22 11.75 -5.23
C GLY A 403 -3.91 10.97 -6.50
N MET A 404 -2.65 10.87 -6.92
CA MET A 404 -2.27 9.97 -8.02
C MET A 404 -2.34 8.52 -7.57
N ARG A 405 -2.65 7.65 -8.52
CA ARG A 405 -2.65 6.19 -8.39
C ARG A 405 -1.58 5.57 -9.28
N TRP A 406 -1.38 4.27 -9.11
CA TRP A 406 -0.64 3.47 -10.06
C TRP A 406 -1.34 3.45 -11.42
N ILE A 407 -0.57 3.70 -12.48
CA ILE A 407 -1.02 3.67 -13.87
C ILE A 407 -0.19 2.62 -14.60
N GLU A 408 -0.88 1.69 -15.24
CA GLU A 408 -0.28 0.70 -16.12
C GLU A 408 -0.30 1.20 -17.57
N LYS A 409 0.84 1.10 -18.27
CA LYS A 409 0.92 1.38 -19.70
C LYS A 409 1.66 0.25 -20.41
N GLU A 410 1.10 -0.25 -21.49
CA GLU A 410 1.75 -1.27 -22.31
C GLU A 410 3.04 -0.72 -22.94
N MET A 411 4.11 -1.53 -22.91
CA MET A 411 5.40 -1.18 -23.49
C MET A 411 5.47 -1.67 -24.93
N VAL A 412 6.20 -0.92 -25.78
CA VAL A 412 6.33 -1.26 -27.19
C VAL A 412 7.55 -2.13 -27.40
N ASN A 413 7.39 -3.28 -28.05
CA ASN A 413 8.50 -4.15 -28.42
C ASN A 413 9.39 -3.46 -29.48
N SER A 414 10.68 -3.28 -29.20
CA SER A 414 11.63 -2.65 -30.11
C SER A 414 12.42 -3.65 -30.96
N ASN A 415 12.78 -4.84 -30.43
CA ASN A 415 13.65 -5.79 -31.14
C ASN A 415 13.48 -7.29 -30.74
N GLY A 416 12.31 -7.70 -30.28
CA GLY A 416 12.00 -9.06 -29.86
C GLY A 416 12.14 -9.26 -28.35
N SER A 417 13.32 -9.00 -27.79
CA SER A 417 13.62 -9.17 -26.35
C SER A 417 13.79 -7.85 -25.59
N GLU A 418 13.67 -6.71 -26.28
CA GLU A 418 13.72 -5.38 -25.70
C GLU A 418 12.36 -4.68 -25.86
N TRP A 419 11.87 -4.06 -24.79
CA TRP A 419 10.65 -3.27 -24.77
C TRP A 419 10.94 -1.89 -24.24
N LYS A 420 10.29 -0.87 -24.82
CA LYS A 420 10.54 0.53 -24.50
C LYS A 420 9.25 1.29 -24.25
N ILE A 421 9.31 2.25 -23.34
CA ILE A 421 8.27 3.26 -23.15
C ILE A 421 8.90 4.59 -22.75
N ASN A 422 8.34 5.67 -23.28
CA ASN A 422 8.70 7.03 -22.89
C ASN A 422 7.65 7.59 -21.93
N LEU A 423 8.09 8.07 -20.78
CA LEU A 423 7.29 8.85 -19.86
C LEU A 423 7.71 10.32 -19.93
N TYR A 424 6.74 11.19 -20.19
CA TYR A 424 6.95 12.62 -20.15
C TYR A 424 6.64 13.16 -18.77
N ASN A 425 7.27 14.27 -18.41
CA ASN A 425 6.95 14.92 -17.15
C ASN A 425 5.58 15.60 -17.18
N LEU A 426 4.97 15.72 -16.00
CA LEU A 426 3.82 16.58 -15.78
C LEU A 426 4.27 18.06 -15.71
N PRO A 427 3.31 19.01 -15.72
CA PRO A 427 3.62 20.41 -15.45
C PRO A 427 4.12 20.70 -14.02
N ILE A 428 4.19 19.69 -13.16
CA ILE A 428 4.67 19.76 -11.77
C ILE A 428 5.76 18.70 -11.61
N GLU A 429 6.89 19.08 -10.99
CA GLU A 429 7.96 18.16 -10.66
C GLU A 429 7.45 17.08 -9.70
N ALA A 430 7.76 15.82 -10.00
CA ALA A 430 7.36 14.69 -9.20
C ALA A 430 8.38 13.57 -9.31
N ASP A 431 8.61 12.88 -8.20
CA ASP A 431 9.30 11.60 -8.20
C ASP A 431 8.38 10.56 -8.82
N ILE A 432 8.97 9.70 -9.64
CA ILE A 432 8.30 8.60 -10.32
C ILE A 432 8.87 7.31 -9.80
N THR A 433 8.01 6.52 -9.20
CA THR A 433 8.27 5.14 -8.80
C THR A 433 7.66 4.23 -9.86
N TYR A 434 8.40 3.24 -10.35
CA TYR A 434 7.91 2.37 -11.42
C TYR A 434 8.55 0.98 -11.38
N TYR A 435 7.90 0.02 -12.03
CA TYR A 435 8.42 -1.31 -12.29
C TYR A 435 7.78 -1.89 -13.54
N VAL A 436 8.42 -2.91 -14.11
CA VAL A 436 7.95 -3.61 -15.31
C VAL A 436 7.22 -4.88 -14.89
N MET A 437 6.06 -5.11 -15.48
CA MET A 437 5.25 -6.31 -15.33
C MET A 437 5.27 -7.11 -16.63
N VAL A 438 5.46 -8.42 -16.51
CA VAL A 438 5.40 -9.37 -17.62
C VAL A 438 4.24 -10.32 -17.36
N GLU A 439 3.22 -10.25 -18.20
CA GLU A 439 2.09 -11.17 -18.21
C GLU A 439 2.37 -12.31 -19.19
N ILE A 440 2.26 -13.55 -18.71
CA ILE A 440 2.50 -14.76 -19.49
C ILE A 440 1.16 -15.32 -19.97
N ASP A 441 1.13 -15.88 -21.17
CA ASP A 441 -0.06 -16.56 -21.68
C ASP A 441 -0.43 -17.77 -20.81
N GLY A 442 -1.70 -17.86 -20.42
CA GLY A 442 -2.24 -18.95 -19.62
C GLY A 442 -3.75 -18.84 -19.45
N GLU A 443 -4.39 -19.91 -18.97
CA GLU A 443 -5.83 -19.89 -18.63
C GLU A 443 -6.12 -18.97 -17.43
N GLU A 444 -5.14 -18.85 -16.53
CA GLU A 444 -5.18 -17.95 -15.38
C GLU A 444 -4.28 -16.75 -15.60
N TYR A 445 -4.53 -15.66 -14.86
CA TYR A 445 -3.67 -14.49 -14.87
C TYR A 445 -2.32 -14.83 -14.20
N ILE A 446 -1.26 -14.83 -15.01
CA ILE A 446 0.12 -15.12 -14.58
C ILE A 446 0.97 -13.88 -14.85
N MET A 447 1.56 -13.33 -13.81
CA MET A 447 2.35 -12.09 -13.90
C MET A 447 3.54 -12.09 -12.95
N PHE A 448 4.68 -11.62 -13.47
CA PHE A 448 5.92 -11.38 -12.73
C PHE A 448 6.38 -9.93 -12.88
N SER A 449 7.17 -9.45 -11.93
CA SER A 449 7.57 -8.05 -11.85
C SER A 449 9.08 -7.87 -11.68
N SER A 450 9.62 -6.79 -12.24
CA SER A 450 10.98 -6.33 -11.93
C SER A 450 11.06 -5.77 -10.51
N ILE A 451 12.26 -5.44 -10.03
CA ILE A 451 12.41 -4.52 -8.90
C ILE A 451 11.81 -3.15 -9.22
N ILE A 452 11.40 -2.44 -8.18
CA ILE A 452 10.98 -1.04 -8.27
C ILE A 452 12.19 -0.15 -8.50
N SER A 453 12.00 0.86 -9.33
CA SER A 453 12.96 1.91 -9.62
C SER A 453 12.33 3.27 -9.34
N GLU A 454 13.15 4.21 -8.91
CA GLU A 454 12.73 5.58 -8.62
C GLU A 454 13.57 6.57 -9.41
N ASN A 455 12.93 7.59 -9.98
CA ASN A 455 13.59 8.67 -10.69
C ASN A 455 12.83 9.98 -10.48
N SER A 456 13.55 11.09 -10.37
CA SER A 456 12.94 12.43 -10.32
C SER A 456 12.87 13.05 -11.71
N LEU A 457 11.68 13.43 -12.17
CA LEU A 457 11.53 14.19 -13.41
C LEU A 457 11.38 15.68 -13.12
N THR A 458 12.28 16.49 -13.67
CA THR A 458 12.22 17.97 -13.63
C THR A 458 11.32 18.55 -14.71
N THR A 459 10.63 19.65 -14.42
CA THR A 459 9.75 20.35 -15.37
C THR A 459 10.13 21.83 -15.47
N ASN A 460 10.14 22.37 -16.68
CA ASN A 460 10.31 23.81 -16.90
C ASN A 460 8.99 24.57 -16.79
N LEU A 461 7.86 23.84 -16.69
CA LEU A 461 6.52 24.42 -16.68
C LEU A 461 6.01 24.77 -15.29
N GLN A 462 6.60 24.26 -14.21
CA GLN A 462 6.09 24.46 -12.87
C GLN A 462 6.05 25.94 -12.47
N ILE A 463 7.14 26.69 -12.66
CA ILE A 463 7.17 28.13 -12.37
C ILE A 463 6.15 28.89 -13.24
N PRO A 464 6.13 28.72 -14.59
CA PRO A 464 5.09 29.32 -15.44
C PRO A 464 3.66 28.99 -15.01
N VAL A 465 3.37 27.75 -14.65
CA VAL A 465 2.04 27.31 -14.22
C VAL A 465 1.66 27.93 -12.89
N ILE A 466 2.56 27.95 -11.91
CA ILE A 466 2.33 28.60 -10.61
C ILE A 466 2.09 30.10 -10.80
N LEU A 467 2.90 30.77 -11.62
CA LEU A 467 2.74 32.19 -11.93
C LEU A 467 1.40 32.44 -12.63
N LEU A 468 1.06 31.62 -13.62
CA LEU A 468 -0.20 31.73 -14.36
C LEU A 468 -1.39 31.55 -13.41
N LEU A 469 -1.40 30.51 -12.58
CA LEU A 469 -2.43 30.27 -11.57
C LEU A 469 -2.53 31.44 -10.58
N THR A 470 -1.39 31.97 -10.12
CA THR A 470 -1.34 33.12 -9.22
C THR A 470 -1.93 34.36 -9.88
N ILE A 471 -1.58 34.65 -11.13
CA ILE A 471 -2.11 35.79 -11.90
C ILE A 471 -3.62 35.63 -12.10
N ILE A 472 -4.03 34.45 -12.55
CA ILE A 472 -5.42 34.11 -12.82
C ILE A 472 -6.28 34.28 -11.56
N LEU A 473 -5.80 33.87 -10.38
CA LEU A 473 -6.56 33.99 -9.14
C LEU A 473 -6.48 35.39 -8.51
N SER A 474 -5.30 36.02 -8.54
CA SER A 474 -5.06 37.30 -7.87
C SER A 474 -5.70 38.49 -8.59
N ILE A 475 -5.74 38.50 -9.93
CA ILE A 475 -6.29 39.64 -10.69
C ILE A 475 -7.80 39.80 -10.44
N PRO A 476 -8.66 38.79 -10.66
CA PRO A 476 -10.09 38.91 -10.39
C PRO A 476 -10.36 39.24 -8.93
N MET A 477 -9.60 38.63 -8.01
CA MET A 477 -9.74 38.92 -6.59
C MET A 477 -9.40 40.38 -6.28
N TYR A 478 -8.30 40.91 -6.81
CA TYR A 478 -7.93 42.32 -6.68
C TYR A 478 -8.99 43.25 -7.27
N LEU A 479 -9.51 42.95 -8.46
CA LEU A 479 -10.53 43.77 -9.12
C LEU A 479 -11.85 43.78 -8.31
N LEU A 480 -12.28 42.64 -7.80
CA LEU A 480 -13.47 42.51 -6.95
C LEU A 480 -13.28 43.26 -5.63
N VAL A 481 -12.14 43.07 -4.98
CA VAL A 481 -11.76 43.77 -3.75
C VAL A 481 -11.74 45.28 -3.97
N ARG A 482 -11.08 45.74 -5.04
CA ARG A 482 -11.02 47.16 -5.41
C ARG A 482 -12.41 47.74 -5.64
N ARG A 483 -13.26 47.04 -6.39
CA ARG A 483 -14.63 47.46 -6.69
C ARG A 483 -15.46 47.58 -5.41
N ASP A 484 -15.42 46.57 -4.55
CA ASP A 484 -16.20 46.50 -3.32
C ASP A 484 -15.70 47.52 -2.27
N VAL A 485 -14.38 47.63 -2.08
CA VAL A 485 -13.77 48.64 -1.21
C VAL A 485 -14.15 50.03 -1.71
N ASN A 486 -14.03 50.34 -2.99
CA ASN A 486 -14.40 51.67 -3.50
C ASN A 486 -15.87 52.02 -3.28
N LYS A 487 -16.79 51.07 -3.45
CA LYS A 487 -18.23 51.27 -3.23
C LYS A 487 -18.59 51.41 -1.75
N LYS A 488 -18.02 50.58 -0.87
CA LYS A 488 -18.40 50.47 0.55
C LYS A 488 -17.62 51.42 1.45
N PHE A 489 -16.31 51.59 1.21
CA PHE A 489 -15.42 52.42 2.04
C PHE A 489 -15.81 53.90 2.06
N LEU A 490 -16.46 54.40 1.00
CA LEU A 490 -17.00 55.75 0.96
C LEU A 490 -18.16 55.96 1.94
N LYS A 491 -18.87 54.88 2.31
CA LYS A 491 -20.01 54.91 3.22
C LYS A 491 -19.63 54.69 4.70
N VAL A 492 -18.37 54.32 4.98
CA VAL A 492 -17.89 54.03 6.35
C VAL A 492 -17.38 55.31 7.00
N GLN A 493 -17.72 55.53 8.28
CA GLN A 493 -17.24 56.66 9.07
C GLN A 493 -15.71 56.65 9.19
N LYS A 494 -15.09 57.84 9.31
CA LYS A 494 -13.62 57.98 9.28
C LYS A 494 -12.93 57.19 10.39
N SER A 495 -13.52 57.17 11.60
CA SER A 495 -13.06 56.41 12.77
C SER A 495 -13.01 54.90 12.52
N ASP A 496 -13.99 54.37 11.80
CA ASP A 496 -14.15 52.92 11.59
C ASP A 496 -13.39 52.38 10.36
N LYS A 497 -12.82 53.25 9.52
CA LYS A 497 -12.15 52.85 8.28
C LYS A 497 -11.04 51.83 8.49
N LYS A 498 -10.23 51.95 9.55
CA LYS A 498 -9.16 50.99 9.86
C LYS A 498 -9.74 49.62 10.20
N LYS A 499 -10.73 49.57 11.10
CA LYS A 499 -11.42 48.35 11.53
C LYS A 499 -12.14 47.67 10.36
N PHE A 500 -12.82 48.45 9.54
CA PHE A 500 -13.44 47.97 8.29
C PHE A 500 -12.41 47.32 7.37
N MET A 501 -11.26 47.97 7.13
CA MET A 501 -10.23 47.41 6.26
C MET A 501 -9.62 46.13 6.79
N ILE A 502 -9.39 46.01 8.10
CA ILE A 502 -8.87 44.78 8.72
C ILE A 502 -9.87 43.63 8.56
N LEU A 503 -11.14 43.85 8.92
CA LEU A 503 -12.18 42.83 8.84
C LEU A 503 -12.45 42.43 7.38
N TYR A 504 -12.50 43.40 6.48
CA TYR A 504 -12.69 43.16 5.05
C TYR A 504 -11.51 42.38 4.46
N THR A 505 -10.27 42.74 4.82
CA THR A 505 -9.06 42.02 4.41
C THR A 505 -9.06 40.58 4.91
N SER A 506 -9.30 40.39 6.21
CA SER A 506 -9.33 39.05 6.83
C SER A 506 -10.38 38.15 6.17
N GLN A 507 -11.53 38.73 5.84
CA GLN A 507 -12.58 38.03 5.10
C GLN A 507 -12.14 37.62 3.69
N VAL A 508 -11.55 38.54 2.94
CA VAL A 508 -11.06 38.29 1.57
C VAL A 508 -10.01 37.18 1.58
N VAL A 509 -9.06 37.26 2.52
CA VAL A 509 -8.01 36.25 2.71
C VAL A 509 -8.65 34.91 3.08
N GLY A 510 -9.57 34.89 4.05
CA GLY A 510 -10.28 33.67 4.44
C GLY A 510 -11.06 33.02 3.29
N MET A 511 -11.74 33.82 2.46
CA MET A 511 -12.42 33.32 1.26
C MET A 511 -11.44 32.73 0.24
N GLY A 512 -10.33 33.43 -0.02
CA GLY A 512 -9.28 32.91 -0.90
C GLY A 512 -8.70 31.57 -0.40
N ILE A 513 -8.47 31.45 0.91
CA ILE A 513 -7.99 30.20 1.53
C ILE A 513 -9.03 29.09 1.38
N THR A 514 -10.31 29.35 1.64
CA THR A 514 -11.36 28.31 1.49
C THR A 514 -11.52 27.83 0.06
N GLU A 515 -11.52 28.73 -0.93
CA GLU A 515 -11.59 28.37 -2.36
C GLU A 515 -10.35 27.56 -2.78
N PHE A 516 -9.17 27.93 -2.27
CA PHE A 516 -7.95 27.15 -2.48
C PHE A 516 -8.09 25.72 -1.95
N PHE A 517 -8.58 25.52 -0.72
CA PHE A 517 -8.78 24.17 -0.19
C PHE A 517 -9.90 23.40 -0.91
N ILE A 518 -10.96 24.07 -1.37
CA ILE A 518 -11.95 23.46 -2.26
C ILE A 518 -11.29 23.01 -3.57
N PHE A 519 -10.38 23.79 -4.15
CA PHE A 519 -9.63 23.35 -5.32
C PHE A 519 -8.79 22.09 -5.04
N PHE A 520 -8.05 22.08 -3.93
CA PHE A 520 -7.25 20.92 -3.52
C PHE A 520 -8.10 19.67 -3.22
N SER A 521 -9.35 19.87 -2.83
CA SER A 521 -10.28 18.77 -2.61
C SER A 521 -10.55 17.93 -3.87
N PHE A 522 -10.47 18.54 -5.07
CA PHE A 522 -10.62 17.82 -6.34
C PHE A 522 -9.43 16.93 -6.68
N LEU A 523 -8.25 17.26 -6.15
CA LEU A 523 -7.04 16.46 -6.27
C LEU A 523 -7.00 15.33 -5.25
N SER A 524 -7.83 15.41 -4.21
CA SER A 524 -7.94 14.36 -3.20
C SER A 524 -8.97 13.31 -3.62
N PRO A 525 -8.92 12.08 -3.07
CA PRO A 525 -9.99 11.12 -3.26
C PRO A 525 -11.33 11.74 -2.85
N ILE A 526 -12.30 11.73 -3.78
CA ILE A 526 -13.67 12.19 -3.53
C ILE A 526 -14.49 11.04 -2.95
N VAL A 527 -14.22 9.83 -3.44
CA VAL A 527 -14.89 8.59 -3.05
C VAL A 527 -13.82 7.58 -2.72
N ILE A 528 -14.03 6.80 -1.67
CA ILE A 528 -13.24 5.59 -1.42
C ILE A 528 -14.20 4.42 -1.62
N LEU A 529 -14.01 3.68 -2.70
CA LEU A 529 -14.65 2.39 -2.86
C LEU A 529 -13.88 1.39 -2.01
N LEU A 530 -14.58 0.67 -1.15
CA LEU A 530 -14.01 -0.41 -0.34
C LEU A 530 -14.63 -1.74 -0.82
N PRO A 531 -14.22 -2.30 -1.97
CA PRO A 531 -14.34 -3.73 -2.16
C PRO A 531 -13.57 -4.45 -1.05
N GLN A 532 -13.93 -5.72 -0.78
CA GLN A 532 -13.45 -6.50 0.36
C GLN A 532 -11.91 -6.53 0.58
N SER A 533 -11.11 -6.10 -0.40
CA SER A 533 -9.65 -6.23 -0.38
C SER A 533 -8.83 -5.00 -0.79
N ASN A 534 -9.40 -3.98 -1.44
CA ASN A 534 -8.64 -2.84 -1.96
C ASN A 534 -9.43 -1.54 -1.78
N ALA A 535 -8.90 -0.56 -1.06
CA ALA A 535 -9.52 0.75 -0.95
C ALA A 535 -9.19 1.59 -2.20
N TYR A 536 -10.11 1.69 -3.14
CA TYR A 536 -9.92 2.54 -4.32
C TYR A 536 -10.43 3.95 -4.03
N GLY A 537 -9.50 4.85 -3.75
CA GLY A 537 -9.76 6.28 -3.88
C GLY A 537 -10.02 6.63 -5.35
N ILE A 538 -11.23 7.11 -5.67
CA ILE A 538 -11.51 7.78 -6.93
C ILE A 538 -11.42 9.28 -6.68
N SER A 539 -10.35 9.89 -7.14
CA SER A 539 -10.24 11.33 -7.30
C SER A 539 -10.90 11.77 -8.62
N LEU A 540 -11.18 13.07 -8.76
CA LEU A 540 -11.55 13.58 -10.07
C LEU A 540 -10.41 13.33 -11.07
N GLY A 541 -9.16 13.48 -10.65
CA GLY A 541 -7.97 13.16 -11.45
C GLY A 541 -8.00 11.77 -12.08
N ASP A 542 -8.51 10.76 -11.37
CA ASP A 542 -8.59 9.38 -11.87
C ASP A 542 -9.61 9.22 -13.00
N ILE A 543 -10.75 9.90 -12.89
CA ILE A 543 -11.77 9.95 -13.95
C ILE A 543 -11.14 10.59 -15.19
N LEU A 544 -10.33 11.63 -15.00
CA LEU A 544 -9.74 12.41 -16.09
C LEU A 544 -8.58 11.69 -16.78
N ASN A 545 -7.76 10.96 -16.02
CA ASN A 545 -6.66 10.15 -16.55
C ASN A 545 -7.16 8.97 -17.41
N HIS A 546 -8.44 8.63 -17.33
CA HIS A 546 -9.05 7.63 -18.20
C HIS A 546 -9.33 8.16 -19.62
N PHE A 547 -9.30 9.48 -19.79
CA PHE A 547 -9.42 10.13 -21.09
C PHE A 547 -8.02 10.49 -21.61
N SER A 548 -7.83 10.46 -22.93
CA SER A 548 -6.53 10.56 -23.62
C SER A 548 -5.60 11.69 -23.14
N ASP A 549 -4.31 11.63 -23.51
CA ASP A 549 -3.23 12.55 -23.06
C ASP A 549 -3.56 14.06 -23.20
N LEU A 550 -4.53 14.46 -24.04
CA LEU A 550 -4.99 15.85 -24.21
C LEU A 550 -6.02 16.29 -23.15
N VAL A 551 -6.82 15.36 -22.63
CA VAL A 551 -7.95 15.65 -21.73
C VAL A 551 -7.52 16.19 -20.36
N PRO A 552 -6.40 15.75 -19.75
CA PRO A 552 -5.89 16.37 -18.53
C PRO A 552 -5.69 17.89 -18.68
N PHE A 553 -5.23 18.37 -19.83
CA PHE A 553 -5.03 19.81 -20.06
C PHE A 553 -6.35 20.57 -20.13
N ILE A 554 -7.30 20.08 -20.93
CA ILE A 554 -8.64 20.68 -21.06
C ILE A 554 -9.32 20.75 -19.69
N VAL A 555 -9.13 19.73 -18.87
CA VAL A 555 -9.78 19.68 -17.57
C VAL A 555 -9.07 20.55 -16.55
N ILE A 556 -7.74 20.62 -16.54
CA ILE A 556 -7.03 21.62 -15.72
C ILE A 556 -7.53 23.02 -16.05
N VAL A 557 -7.66 23.36 -17.35
CA VAL A 557 -8.23 24.64 -17.78
C VAL A 557 -9.68 24.81 -17.30
N SER A 558 -10.50 23.78 -17.42
CA SER A 558 -11.90 23.81 -16.97
C SER A 558 -12.01 23.98 -15.45
N LEU A 559 -11.17 23.29 -14.67
CA LEU A 559 -11.09 23.42 -13.23
C LEU A 559 -10.62 24.80 -12.80
N ILE A 560 -9.64 25.38 -13.52
CA ILE A 560 -9.23 26.77 -13.31
C ILE A 560 -10.41 27.72 -13.58
N ILE A 561 -11.17 27.52 -14.65
CA ILE A 561 -12.35 28.33 -14.96
C ILE A 561 -13.42 28.18 -13.86
N ILE A 562 -13.71 26.95 -13.43
CA ILE A 562 -14.66 26.68 -12.34
C ILE A 562 -14.20 27.35 -11.05
N LEU A 563 -12.91 27.26 -10.72
CA LEU A 563 -12.32 27.91 -9.56
C LEU A 563 -12.44 29.43 -9.64
N LEU A 564 -12.20 30.02 -10.81
CA LEU A 564 -12.37 31.46 -11.01
C LEU A 564 -13.81 31.90 -10.83
N LEU A 565 -14.75 31.15 -11.42
CA LEU A 565 -16.18 31.44 -11.31
C LEU A 565 -16.64 31.27 -9.86
N GLY A 566 -16.23 30.20 -9.19
CA GLY A 566 -16.45 29.93 -7.78
C GLY A 566 -15.92 31.06 -6.89
N LEU A 567 -14.65 31.43 -7.06
CA LEU A 567 -14.03 32.54 -6.36
C LEU A 567 -14.77 33.86 -6.57
N VAL A 568 -15.09 34.21 -7.82
CA VAL A 568 -15.81 35.45 -8.15
C VAL A 568 -17.20 35.47 -7.47
N PHE A 569 -17.87 34.32 -7.49
CA PHE A 569 -19.20 34.15 -6.92
C PHE A 569 -19.17 34.19 -5.39
N SER A 570 -18.29 33.42 -4.75
CA SER A 570 -18.08 33.38 -3.30
C SER A 570 -17.65 34.74 -2.74
N MET A 571 -16.78 35.46 -3.44
CA MET A 571 -16.40 36.81 -3.02
C MET A 571 -17.58 37.80 -3.10
N SER A 572 -18.39 37.69 -4.15
CA SER A 572 -19.54 38.58 -4.38
C SER A 572 -20.70 38.28 -3.41
N LYS A 573 -21.06 36.99 -3.28
CA LYS A 573 -22.21 36.49 -2.51
C LYS A 573 -21.79 35.26 -1.69
N PRO A 574 -21.01 35.43 -0.61
CA PRO A 574 -20.36 34.32 0.09
C PRO A 574 -21.30 33.30 0.72
N ILE A 575 -22.48 33.73 1.19
CA ILE A 575 -23.48 32.79 1.70
C ILE A 575 -23.99 31.91 0.56
N ILE A 576 -24.35 32.50 -0.58
CA ILE A 576 -24.87 31.74 -1.73
C ILE A 576 -23.76 30.87 -2.35
N GLY A 577 -22.53 31.39 -2.46
CA GLY A 577 -21.37 30.63 -2.92
C GLY A 577 -21.05 29.45 -2.01
N GLY A 578 -21.02 29.67 -0.69
CA GLY A 578 -20.86 28.60 0.28
C GLY A 578 -21.97 27.56 0.22
N PHE A 579 -23.24 27.95 0.07
CA PHE A 579 -24.34 27.00 -0.14
C PHE A 579 -24.20 26.20 -1.44
N PHE A 580 -23.82 26.86 -2.53
CA PHE A 580 -23.57 26.19 -3.80
C PHE A 580 -22.43 25.17 -3.69
N ASN A 581 -21.31 25.58 -3.09
CA ASN A 581 -20.17 24.72 -2.81
C ASN A 581 -20.49 23.60 -1.83
N PHE A 582 -21.48 23.76 -0.94
CA PHE A 582 -21.93 22.70 -0.04
C PHE A 582 -22.84 21.69 -0.75
N ILE A 583 -23.67 22.17 -1.69
CA ILE A 583 -24.64 21.37 -2.44
C ILE A 583 -23.95 20.49 -3.50
N ILE A 584 -22.86 20.96 -4.12
CA ILE A 584 -22.18 20.16 -5.16
C ILE A 584 -21.68 18.79 -4.64
N PRO A 585 -20.92 18.71 -3.52
CA PRO A 585 -20.57 17.44 -2.87
C PRO A 585 -21.77 16.51 -2.67
N LEU A 586 -22.91 17.05 -2.21
CA LEU A 586 -24.14 16.29 -2.02
C LEU A 586 -24.68 15.72 -3.33
N PHE A 587 -24.68 16.49 -4.42
CA PHE A 587 -25.09 15.98 -5.73
C PHE A 587 -24.12 14.93 -6.28
N ILE A 588 -22.81 15.08 -6.04
CA ILE A 588 -21.83 14.07 -6.40
C ILE A 588 -22.13 12.77 -5.66
N ILE A 589 -22.36 12.83 -4.33
CA ILE A 589 -22.74 11.66 -3.52
C ILE A 589 -24.03 11.02 -4.04
N LEU A 590 -25.07 11.83 -4.27
CA LEU A 590 -26.36 11.33 -4.75
C LEU A 590 -26.25 10.71 -6.14
N GLY A 591 -25.48 11.33 -7.03
CA GLY A 591 -25.20 10.81 -8.37
C GLY A 591 -24.44 9.49 -8.32
N LEU A 592 -23.43 9.39 -7.45
CA LEU A 592 -22.69 8.15 -7.23
C LEU A 592 -23.57 7.06 -6.63
N PHE A 593 -24.43 7.40 -5.67
CA PHE A 593 -25.38 6.46 -5.08
C PHE A 593 -26.43 5.99 -6.10
N PHE A 594 -26.85 6.88 -6.99
CA PHE A 594 -27.75 6.56 -8.10
C PHE A 594 -27.09 5.62 -9.12
N VAL A 595 -25.87 5.96 -9.58
CA VAL A 595 -25.05 5.09 -10.43
C VAL A 595 -24.83 3.75 -9.76
N TYR A 596 -24.41 3.74 -8.50
CA TYR A 596 -24.26 2.52 -7.70
C TYR A 596 -25.54 1.68 -7.66
N SER A 597 -26.70 2.30 -7.42
CA SER A 597 -27.98 1.59 -7.33
C SER A 597 -28.38 0.96 -8.67
N ILE A 598 -28.11 1.63 -9.79
CA ILE A 598 -28.34 1.08 -11.14
C ILE A 598 -27.39 -0.09 -11.41
N PHE A 599 -26.10 0.09 -11.11
CA PHE A 599 -25.09 -0.90 -11.45
C PHE A 599 -24.94 -2.00 -10.42
N LYS A 600 -25.53 -1.93 -9.23
CA LYS A 600 -25.43 -2.97 -8.19
C LYS A 600 -25.90 -4.34 -8.71
N GLY A 601 -26.96 -4.37 -9.53
CA GLY A 601 -27.45 -5.61 -10.15
C GLY A 601 -26.46 -6.20 -11.17
N VAL A 602 -25.77 -5.35 -11.93
CA VAL A 602 -24.74 -5.75 -12.90
C VAL A 602 -23.44 -6.13 -12.19
N ALA A 603 -23.00 -5.33 -11.23
CA ALA A 603 -21.81 -5.56 -10.42
C ALA A 603 -21.91 -6.89 -9.66
N SER A 604 -23.07 -7.19 -9.06
CA SER A 604 -23.29 -8.49 -8.41
C SER A 604 -23.28 -9.66 -9.39
N SER A 605 -23.75 -9.49 -10.64
CA SER A 605 -23.69 -10.56 -11.65
C SER A 605 -22.28 -10.80 -12.22
N VAL A 606 -21.36 -9.83 -12.13
CA VAL A 606 -19.93 -10.01 -12.43
C VAL A 606 -19.05 -10.18 -11.18
N GLY A 607 -19.64 -10.50 -10.02
CA GLY A 607 -18.90 -10.82 -8.80
C GLY A 607 -18.25 -9.62 -8.09
N ILE A 608 -18.54 -8.39 -8.51
CA ILE A 608 -18.04 -7.16 -7.87
C ILE A 608 -18.95 -6.83 -6.67
N ASN A 609 -18.54 -7.27 -5.47
CA ASN A 609 -19.23 -6.96 -4.23
C ASN A 609 -18.79 -5.60 -3.66
N LEU A 610 -19.44 -4.54 -4.12
CA LEU A 610 -19.26 -3.18 -3.59
C LEU A 610 -19.98 -3.06 -2.23
N GLN A 611 -19.33 -3.51 -1.16
CA GLN A 611 -19.93 -3.55 0.19
C GLN A 611 -19.98 -2.18 0.87
N SER A 612 -19.06 -1.26 0.58
CA SER A 612 -19.14 0.09 1.12
C SER A 612 -18.53 1.15 0.20
N ILE A 613 -19.23 2.28 0.13
CA ILE A 613 -18.74 3.54 -0.45
C ILE A 613 -18.49 4.44 0.76
N SER A 614 -17.24 4.83 0.97
CA SER A 614 -16.87 5.80 2.00
C SER A 614 -16.57 7.16 1.38
N TYR A 615 -16.71 8.21 2.18
CA TYR A 615 -16.37 9.56 1.78
C TYR A 615 -14.85 9.70 1.71
N GLY A 616 -14.35 10.15 0.56
CA GLY A 616 -12.94 10.50 0.44
C GLY A 616 -12.63 11.80 1.18
N SER A 617 -11.35 11.97 1.55
CA SER A 617 -10.86 13.16 2.26
C SER A 617 -11.12 14.46 1.50
N GLY A 618 -11.12 14.42 0.16
CA GLY A 618 -11.48 15.55 -0.68
C GLY A 618 -12.90 16.03 -0.41
N LEU A 619 -13.86 15.12 -0.42
CA LEU A 619 -15.25 15.47 -0.18
C LEU A 619 -15.47 16.10 1.21
N ILE A 620 -14.85 15.52 2.23
CA ILE A 620 -14.90 16.04 3.61
C ILE A 620 -14.29 17.45 3.66
N LEU A 621 -13.10 17.64 3.08
CA LEU A 621 -12.42 18.94 3.02
C LEU A 621 -13.30 19.98 2.32
N TRP A 622 -13.90 19.62 1.18
CA TRP A 622 -14.79 20.49 0.43
C TRP A 622 -15.98 20.93 1.30
N THR A 623 -16.69 19.97 1.92
CA THR A 623 -17.84 20.27 2.77
C THR A 623 -17.49 21.20 3.92
N ILE A 624 -16.38 20.95 4.61
CA ILE A 624 -15.92 21.81 5.72
C ILE A 624 -15.61 23.23 5.21
N MET A 625 -14.89 23.36 4.09
CA MET A 625 -14.56 24.67 3.52
C MET A 625 -15.80 25.44 3.07
N ALA A 626 -16.79 24.76 2.50
CA ALA A 626 -18.07 25.37 2.13
C ALA A 626 -18.82 25.92 3.36
N ILE A 627 -18.82 25.20 4.49
CA ILE A 627 -19.40 25.68 5.76
C ILE A 627 -18.65 26.93 6.24
N ILE A 628 -17.32 26.91 6.21
CA ILE A 628 -16.50 28.08 6.61
C ILE A 628 -16.81 29.30 5.72
N GLN A 629 -17.04 29.10 4.43
CA GLN A 629 -17.47 30.18 3.52
C GLN A 629 -18.82 30.79 3.91
N ILE A 630 -19.80 29.94 4.27
CA ILE A 630 -21.10 30.40 4.76
C ILE A 630 -20.92 31.24 6.03
N LEU A 631 -20.09 30.77 6.97
CA LEU A 631 -19.78 31.50 8.21
C LEU A 631 -19.13 32.86 7.91
N PHE A 632 -18.16 32.93 7.01
CA PHE A 632 -17.58 34.21 6.55
C PHE A 632 -18.63 35.11 5.91
N GLY A 633 -19.60 34.55 5.19
CA GLY A 633 -20.72 35.29 4.64
C GLY A 633 -21.66 35.85 5.70
N ILE A 634 -21.99 35.09 6.74
CA ILE A 634 -22.81 35.55 7.88
C ILE A 634 -22.06 36.67 8.62
N LEU A 635 -20.78 36.48 8.92
CA LEU A 635 -19.92 37.49 9.53
C LEU A 635 -19.89 38.76 8.65
N LYS A 636 -19.82 38.62 7.31
CA LYS A 636 -19.94 39.76 6.37
C LYS A 636 -21.15 40.60 6.69
N ILE A 637 -22.32 39.95 6.78
CA ILE A 637 -23.60 40.62 6.93
C ILE A 637 -23.68 41.31 8.30
N ILE A 638 -23.31 40.61 9.36
CA ILE A 638 -23.38 41.13 10.73
C ILE A 638 -22.48 42.37 10.87
N TYR A 639 -21.21 42.25 10.47
CA TYR A 639 -20.24 43.33 10.67
C TYR A 639 -20.42 44.47 9.66
N GLN A 640 -20.64 44.18 8.37
CA GLN A 640 -20.83 45.24 7.38
C GLN A 640 -22.12 46.01 7.65
N LYS A 641 -23.22 45.36 8.07
CA LYS A 641 -24.43 46.10 8.46
C LYS A 641 -24.17 47.03 9.64
N ARG A 642 -23.39 46.62 10.65
CA ARG A 642 -23.07 47.47 11.81
C ARG A 642 -22.18 48.66 11.44
N LEU A 643 -21.20 48.47 10.57
CA LEU A 643 -20.26 49.54 10.16
C LEU A 643 -20.81 50.45 9.04
N ILE A 644 -21.84 49.99 8.31
CA ILE A 644 -22.49 50.73 7.21
C ILE A 644 -23.83 51.35 7.66
N LYS A 645 -24.42 50.93 8.78
CA LYS A 645 -25.68 51.51 9.27
C LYS A 645 -25.49 52.92 9.84
N VAL A 646 -26.09 53.83 9.06
CA VAL A 646 -26.89 55.02 9.41
C VAL A 646 -26.11 56.23 9.92
N ARG A 647 -25.77 57.08 8.96
CA ARG A 647 -26.36 58.42 8.91
C ARG A 647 -27.85 58.33 8.65
#